data_AF-A0A2V9DGQ5-F1
#
_entry.id   AF-A0A2V9DGQ5-F1
#
_cell.length_a   1.000
_cell.length_b   1.000
_cell.length_c   1.000
_cell.angle_alpha   90.00
_cell.angle_beta   90.00
_cell.angle_gamma   90.00
#
_symmetry.space_group_name_H-M   'P 1'
#
loop_
_entity.id
_entity.type
_entity.pdbx_description
1 polymer ?
#
loop_
_entity_poly.entity_id
_entity_poly.type
_entity_poly.pdbx_seq_one_letter_code
_entity_poly.pdbx_strand_id
1 'polypeptide(L)'
;MLNRTGRSPFALPRLVACLIALVALIALGNCPVLAQGFAGTITGTVKDTSGAAVPGAAVTVKHLETGLTRAVEADATGNYSMASLPVGEYELTAEQMGFQREVRRGINLVVGQEAVVNLTLQVGSIVQQVTVTEAAPLVNTTTVSTSGLISEQQIKELPLNGRSFDQLLTLNVGMANNSANTLNNSAWTAFSVAGKRPETNRFLINGVDYIGANASGLFITPSGASGMLLGVDAVREYNVLPDSYGAEYGKRAGGQISIVTSSGTNQLHGDLFEYLRNSAFDARNFFDATTTTPPFKRNQFGASLGGPIKKDKVFLFGNYEGFRQRLAVSSDAIVPGTNARLGLLPNGTSTGVNPAMVAYANAFWPAPTGADSPIDGTAHSVTNPPQSVREDFGLVRFDYTISAADSFSANYNIDNGFRSVPQVDPIFIQLSDIHSQVVSLQETHIFSPRVVNVATFGFTRAYAAQVNSSPSIPANLAFLPGGNAGSIIIGGGVITAQPSAVAAASGNNPYFGARNHFTYADDVHFTRGAHAWSAGVWAHRVQENLAGAAQGSAGNVAYRTVSDFLLDKPSQAILVRNPVPVGYRSWEGAVYVQDEITLRRNLNLRLGLRDEMTDGWNEAFGRCTNYFFDPGFVIQTNPHGFDQNGQGFANSCLAKNNATHLLQPRVGLAWDPTGKGTWSVRAGFGIHNDLVDNLGIRAYPNPPFNAREQVTIPSGSGILALLPFQKNAVLPPTCNAQSPSRPPACSIYQPAGFDPNMFTPTIQEWSLTVEHQLSRNLMLSVGYVGSESYHTNITLDSNSSEPQVCANAAGCLSGGLIAATLRQTVPQGTTYMPVAATRPNPFVSNSIAWFDEGTASYDSLGVSLQKRATRGLSFKLNYTYSKVLDLNSAILAPAGENEPADVFSPYNLPLNRGPASYSLLHQFNGNFSYQLPFGNGQHFASNSHGVVNQLIGGWQWNGIVTAQGGFPLTPLVGSNISGTGDTNPVDVPDWNPNFSGPVVLGKPDQYFNPNAFLIPLAGTFGNVSRGSFRGPGLVDVDTSFFKKFQISERYTLQFRAELFNILNRANFAYPNSIVFGTNNCKTGLDRFDCSLGGNGIPSSVSSSAGAITATSTSRQVQFALKLLF
;
A
#
# COMPACT_ATOMS: atom_id res chain seq x y z
N MET A 1 -35.39 12.80 -4.83
CA MET A 1 -36.29 13.71 -5.59
C MET A 1 -36.25 15.11 -5.00
N LEU A 2 -36.03 16.17 -5.81
CA LEU A 2 -36.82 17.43 -5.80
C LEU A 2 -36.23 18.47 -6.78
N ASN A 3 -37.08 19.35 -7.31
CA ASN A 3 -36.82 20.16 -8.49
C ASN A 3 -35.75 21.25 -8.32
N ARG A 4 -35.02 21.54 -9.41
CA ARG A 4 -34.50 22.88 -9.73
C ARG A 4 -34.81 23.24 -11.18
N THR A 5 -35.59 24.29 -11.39
CA THR A 5 -35.84 24.91 -12.71
C THR A 5 -34.71 25.87 -13.07
N GLY A 6 -34.34 25.94 -14.35
CA GLY A 6 -33.12 26.61 -14.83
C GLY A 6 -33.26 28.10 -15.18
N ARG A 7 -32.15 28.73 -15.61
CA ARG A 7 -32.09 30.07 -16.20
C ARG A 7 -30.95 30.25 -17.21
N SER A 8 -31.30 30.83 -18.36
CA SER A 8 -30.52 31.66 -19.32
C SER A 8 -28.98 31.56 -19.42
N PRO A 9 -28.40 31.35 -20.62
CA PRO A 9 -26.97 31.47 -20.87
C PRO A 9 -26.52 32.89 -21.26
N PHE A 10 -25.63 33.52 -20.49
CA PHE A 10 -24.85 34.71 -20.91
C PHE A 10 -23.53 34.78 -20.12
N ALA A 11 -22.41 34.37 -20.72
CA ALA A 11 -21.10 34.31 -20.05
C ALA A 11 -19.88 34.74 -20.90
N LEU A 12 -20.07 35.12 -22.17
CA LEU A 12 -18.95 35.44 -23.08
C LEU A 12 -18.04 36.62 -22.67
N PRO A 13 -18.51 37.74 -22.08
CA PRO A 13 -17.63 38.88 -21.81
C PRO A 13 -16.69 38.69 -20.62
N ARG A 14 -17.00 37.76 -19.69
CA ARG A 14 -16.12 37.45 -18.55
C ARG A 14 -14.86 36.70 -18.98
N LEU A 15 -14.98 35.80 -19.93
CA LEU A 15 -13.87 34.94 -20.37
C LEU A 15 -12.77 35.76 -21.06
N VAL A 16 -13.15 36.76 -21.87
CA VAL A 16 -12.20 37.72 -22.50
C VAL A 16 -11.53 38.61 -21.46
N ALA A 17 -12.27 39.09 -20.44
CA ALA A 17 -11.68 39.88 -19.36
C ALA A 17 -10.67 39.08 -18.52
N CYS A 18 -10.96 37.81 -18.22
CA CYS A 18 -10.01 36.90 -17.58
C CYS A 18 -8.79 36.62 -18.48
N LEU A 19 -8.96 36.44 -19.79
CA LEU A 19 -7.84 36.21 -20.71
C LEU A 19 -6.90 37.43 -20.80
N ILE A 20 -7.46 38.65 -20.86
CA ILE A 20 -6.67 39.89 -20.89
C ILE A 20 -5.95 40.11 -19.56
N ALA A 21 -6.59 39.83 -18.42
CA ALA A 21 -5.94 39.87 -17.11
C ALA A 21 -4.79 38.84 -17.00
N LEU A 22 -5.01 37.61 -17.48
CA LEU A 22 -4.00 36.55 -17.47
C LEU A 22 -2.79 36.91 -18.36
N VAL A 23 -3.02 37.41 -19.57
CA VAL A 23 -1.95 37.84 -20.48
C VAL A 23 -1.21 39.07 -19.95
N ALA A 24 -1.90 40.01 -19.29
CA ALA A 24 -1.26 41.16 -18.64
C ALA A 24 -0.39 40.75 -17.42
N LEU A 25 -0.80 39.73 -16.67
CA LEU A 25 -0.01 39.13 -15.59
C LEU A 25 1.23 38.40 -16.12
N ILE A 26 1.11 37.69 -17.25
CA ILE A 26 2.23 36.99 -17.91
C ILE A 26 3.24 37.98 -18.52
N ALA A 27 2.80 39.13 -19.01
CA ALA A 27 3.64 40.05 -19.79
C ALA A 27 4.46 41.07 -18.98
N LEU A 28 4.26 41.20 -17.66
CA LEU A 28 4.88 42.26 -16.84
C LEU A 28 5.56 41.78 -15.55
N GLY A 29 5.69 40.46 -15.34
CA GLY A 29 6.40 39.88 -14.21
C GLY A 29 7.59 39.03 -14.63
N ASN A 30 8.80 39.39 -14.19
CA ASN A 30 9.87 38.40 -13.99
C ASN A 30 9.53 37.58 -12.73
N CYS A 31 8.44 36.83 -12.78
CA CYS A 31 8.15 35.84 -11.74
C CYS A 31 9.16 34.69 -11.89
N PRO A 32 9.83 34.27 -10.81
CA PRO A 32 10.45 32.95 -10.79
C PRO A 32 9.36 31.88 -10.94
N VAL A 33 9.78 30.65 -11.27
CA VAL A 33 9.00 29.43 -11.10
C VAL A 33 9.51 28.77 -9.82
N LEU A 34 8.61 28.37 -8.93
CA LEU A 34 8.75 28.67 -7.52
C LEU A 34 8.77 27.40 -6.62
N ALA A 35 9.71 26.41 -6.63
CA ALA A 35 9.61 24.92 -6.31
C ALA A 35 9.69 24.20 -4.93
N GLN A 36 9.19 22.94 -4.92
CA GLN A 36 9.05 22.08 -3.73
C GLN A 36 10.39 21.67 -3.12
N GLY A 37 10.59 22.04 -1.85
CA GLY A 37 11.87 21.95 -1.14
C GLY A 37 12.11 20.64 -0.38
N PHE A 38 13.23 19.96 -0.67
CA PHE A 38 13.61 18.68 -0.05
C PHE A 38 14.83 18.83 0.85
N ALA A 39 14.64 19.60 1.91
CA ALA A 39 15.69 20.22 2.71
C ALA A 39 15.28 20.35 4.19
N GLY A 40 16.20 20.83 5.03
CA GLY A 40 15.92 21.24 6.41
C GLY A 40 16.03 22.76 6.59
N THR A 41 15.71 23.21 7.80
CA THR A 41 15.75 24.61 8.23
C THR A 41 16.50 24.71 9.56
N ILE A 42 17.41 25.68 9.70
CA ILE A 42 18.05 26.00 10.99
C ILE A 42 17.54 27.36 11.46
N THR A 43 16.98 27.40 12.67
CA THR A 43 16.45 28.61 13.32
C THR A 43 17.08 28.80 14.69
N GLY A 44 16.96 29.97 15.30
CA GLY A 44 17.42 30.16 16.67
C GLY A 44 17.44 31.60 17.13
N THR A 45 18.00 31.80 18.33
CA THR A 45 18.20 33.14 18.91
C THR A 45 19.64 33.32 19.37
N VAL A 46 20.21 34.50 19.12
CA VAL A 46 21.53 34.93 19.59
C VAL A 46 21.35 35.83 20.81
N LYS A 47 22.01 35.47 21.91
CA LYS A 47 21.93 36.16 23.20
C LYS A 47 23.31 36.47 23.75
N ASP A 48 23.36 37.34 24.76
CA ASP A 48 24.53 37.51 25.62
C ASP A 48 24.45 36.61 26.87
N THR A 49 25.47 36.67 27.73
CA THR A 49 25.50 35.96 29.02
C THR A 49 24.51 36.47 30.07
N SER A 50 23.82 37.60 29.84
CA SER A 50 22.72 38.08 30.69
C SER A 50 21.34 37.57 30.24
N GLY A 51 21.26 37.00 29.02
CA GLY A 51 20.02 36.57 28.38
C GLY A 51 19.34 37.65 27.53
N ALA A 52 19.97 38.82 27.38
CA ALA A 52 19.56 39.85 26.44
C ALA A 52 19.79 39.39 25.00
N ALA A 53 19.04 39.93 24.04
CA ALA A 53 19.20 39.62 22.62
C ALA A 53 20.39 40.40 22.02
N VAL A 54 21.12 39.78 21.09
CA VAL A 54 22.19 40.45 20.34
C VAL A 54 21.74 40.67 18.88
N PRO A 55 21.15 41.83 18.55
CA PRO A 55 20.72 42.13 17.19
C PRO A 55 21.92 42.39 16.28
N GLY A 56 21.75 42.12 14.98
CA GLY A 56 22.78 42.33 13.96
C GLY A 56 23.99 41.39 14.06
N ALA A 57 23.95 40.37 14.93
CA ALA A 57 24.99 39.34 14.96
C ALA A 57 24.97 38.55 13.65
N ALA A 58 26.14 38.40 13.02
CA ALA A 58 26.30 37.61 11.81
C ALA A 58 26.36 36.12 12.17
N VAL A 59 25.42 35.33 11.65
CA VAL A 59 25.36 33.88 11.84
C VAL A 59 25.68 33.21 10.51
N THR A 60 26.72 32.38 10.48
CA THR A 60 27.15 31.62 9.30
C THR A 60 27.00 30.12 9.58
N VAL A 61 26.34 29.41 8.66
CA VAL A 61 26.33 27.94 8.62
C VAL A 61 27.32 27.44 7.56
N LYS A 62 27.96 26.30 7.84
CA LYS A 62 28.81 25.59 6.90
C LYS A 62 28.47 24.10 6.90
N HIS A 63 28.08 23.58 5.74
CA HIS A 63 27.92 22.14 5.52
C HIS A 63 29.29 21.48 5.44
N LEU A 64 29.55 20.48 6.29
CA LEU A 64 30.89 19.91 6.44
C LEU A 64 31.27 18.96 5.30
N GLU A 65 30.28 18.30 4.68
CA GLU A 65 30.50 17.34 3.58
C GLU A 65 30.83 18.03 2.26
N THR A 66 30.09 19.09 1.89
CA THR A 66 30.20 19.77 0.59
C THR A 66 30.86 21.14 0.64
N GLY A 67 31.18 21.64 1.84
CA GLY A 67 31.80 22.97 2.03
C GLY A 67 30.85 24.16 1.86
N LEU A 68 29.58 23.93 1.49
CA LEU A 68 28.57 24.96 1.26
C LEU A 68 28.39 25.87 2.48
N THR A 69 28.56 27.19 2.30
CA THR A 69 28.37 28.21 3.35
C THR A 69 27.21 29.14 3.04
N ARG A 70 26.42 29.50 4.07
CA ARG A 70 25.39 30.56 4.00
C ARG A 70 25.45 31.42 5.26
N ALA A 71 25.23 32.72 5.12
CA ALA A 71 25.21 33.68 6.24
C ALA A 71 23.90 34.48 6.27
N VAL A 72 23.45 34.84 7.48
CA VAL A 72 22.33 35.77 7.73
C VAL A 72 22.64 36.62 8.96
N GLU A 73 21.94 37.75 9.12
CA GLU A 73 22.03 38.60 10.31
C GLU A 73 20.86 38.32 11.26
N ALA A 74 21.13 38.31 12.57
CA ALA A 74 20.10 38.22 13.61
C ALA A 74 19.24 39.50 13.68
N ASP A 75 17.93 39.35 13.87
CA ASP A 75 16.97 40.45 13.86
C ASP A 75 16.98 41.31 15.13
N ALA A 76 16.12 42.32 15.20
CA ALA A 76 15.99 43.23 16.35
C ALA A 76 15.61 42.54 17.68
N THR A 77 15.16 41.29 17.65
CA THR A 77 14.84 40.45 18.82
C THR A 77 15.87 39.34 19.07
N GLY A 78 16.93 39.30 18.25
CA GLY A 78 18.03 38.33 18.28
C GLY A 78 17.73 37.05 17.47
N ASN A 79 16.63 36.98 16.72
CA ASN A 79 16.22 35.76 16.03
C ASN A 79 16.93 35.63 14.67
N TYR A 80 17.22 34.40 14.24
CA TYR A 80 17.71 34.11 12.89
C TYR A 80 17.07 32.84 12.32
N SER A 81 17.06 32.71 10.99
CA SER A 81 16.51 31.56 10.27
C SER A 81 17.20 31.37 8.93
N MET A 82 17.46 30.10 8.56
CA MET A 82 17.95 29.67 7.26
C MET A 82 17.16 28.45 6.79
N ALA A 83 16.14 28.68 5.96
CA ALA A 83 15.35 27.62 5.32
C ALA A 83 16.04 27.03 4.07
N SER A 84 15.66 25.81 3.69
CA SER A 84 16.15 25.12 2.49
C SER A 84 17.65 24.82 2.49
N LEU A 85 18.18 24.34 3.61
CA LEU A 85 19.54 23.82 3.73
C LEU A 85 19.57 22.31 3.40
N PRO A 86 20.54 21.81 2.61
CA PRO A 86 20.75 20.36 2.41
C PRO A 86 20.83 19.55 3.72
N VAL A 87 20.56 18.25 3.64
CA VAL A 87 20.68 17.34 4.78
C VAL A 87 22.13 16.89 5.00
N GLY A 88 22.57 16.83 6.26
CA GLY A 88 23.93 16.45 6.66
C GLY A 88 24.46 17.25 7.86
N GLU A 89 25.77 17.16 8.13
CA GLU A 89 26.38 17.82 9.30
C GLU A 89 26.79 19.28 9.05
N TYR A 90 26.40 20.16 9.98
CA TYR A 90 26.69 21.59 9.96
C TYR A 90 27.58 22.05 11.14
N GLU A 91 28.45 23.00 10.82
CA GLU A 91 29.05 23.92 11.77
C GLU A 91 28.30 25.27 11.72
N LEU A 92 27.96 25.82 12.89
CA LEU A 92 27.40 27.16 13.05
C LEU A 92 28.44 28.07 13.71
N THR A 93 28.59 29.29 13.21
CA THR A 93 29.44 30.33 13.79
C THR A 93 28.64 31.61 13.96
N ALA A 94 28.70 32.23 15.14
CA ALA A 94 28.10 33.54 15.40
C ALA A 94 29.15 34.57 15.82
N GLU A 95 29.01 35.78 15.26
CA GLU A 95 29.97 36.86 15.36
C GLU A 95 29.27 38.21 15.57
N GLN A 96 29.73 38.99 16.56
CA GLN A 96 29.34 40.39 16.73
C GLN A 96 30.50 41.19 17.34
N MET A 97 30.63 42.45 16.97
CA MET A 97 31.68 43.32 17.52
C MET A 97 31.50 43.52 19.03
N GLY A 98 32.58 43.35 19.80
CA GLY A 98 32.56 43.38 21.28
C GLY A 98 32.30 42.02 21.95
N PHE A 99 32.10 40.96 21.16
CA PHE A 99 31.92 39.60 21.65
C PHE A 99 33.01 38.65 21.13
N GLN A 100 33.22 37.56 21.86
CA GLN A 100 33.96 36.37 21.41
C GLN A 100 33.18 35.64 20.31
N ARG A 101 33.89 34.93 19.43
CA ARG A 101 33.28 34.09 18.39
C ARG A 101 32.79 32.77 19.00
N GLU A 102 31.49 32.51 18.97
CA GLU A 102 30.95 31.18 19.32
C GLU A 102 30.89 30.29 18.07
N VAL A 103 31.34 29.04 18.22
CA VAL A 103 31.26 27.99 17.20
C VAL A 103 30.54 26.77 17.77
N ARG A 104 29.49 26.31 17.10
CA ARG A 104 28.74 25.07 17.41
C ARG A 104 29.01 24.02 16.34
N ARG A 105 29.24 22.77 16.78
CA ARG A 105 29.50 21.59 15.92
C ARG A 105 28.65 20.40 16.34
N GLY A 106 28.44 19.44 15.43
CA GLY A 106 27.57 18.28 15.66
C GLY A 106 26.09 18.54 15.37
N ILE A 107 25.79 19.53 14.51
CA ILE A 107 24.42 19.87 14.11
C ILE A 107 24.08 19.06 12.85
N ASN A 108 23.62 17.82 13.03
CA ASN A 108 23.14 16.99 11.93
C ASN A 108 21.69 17.35 11.59
N LEU A 109 21.48 17.96 10.41
CA LEU A 109 20.18 18.39 9.89
C LEU A 109 19.59 17.30 8.99
N VAL A 110 18.32 16.92 9.22
CA VAL A 110 17.63 15.84 8.48
C VAL A 110 16.45 16.36 7.64
N VAL A 111 15.93 15.52 6.75
CA VAL A 111 14.87 15.88 5.78
C VAL A 111 13.60 16.37 6.46
N GLY A 112 13.19 17.59 6.12
CA GLY A 112 12.01 18.24 6.72
C GLY A 112 12.18 18.55 8.21
N GLN A 113 13.41 18.70 8.72
CA GLN A 113 13.64 19.15 10.08
C GLN A 113 13.72 20.67 10.17
N GLU A 114 12.98 21.27 11.13
CA GLU A 114 13.37 22.56 11.71
C GLU A 114 14.25 22.30 12.96
N ALA A 115 15.47 22.83 12.96
CA ALA A 115 16.46 22.65 14.02
C ALA A 115 16.70 23.97 14.77
N VAL A 116 16.17 24.07 15.99
CA VAL A 116 16.33 25.26 16.85
C VAL A 116 17.68 25.23 17.57
N VAL A 117 18.62 26.08 17.17
CA VAL A 117 19.97 26.21 17.72
C VAL A 117 20.17 27.60 18.33
N ASN A 118 20.11 27.68 19.66
CA ASN A 118 20.33 28.93 20.39
C ASN A 118 21.82 29.16 20.67
N LEU A 119 22.26 30.40 20.54
CA LEU A 119 23.66 30.84 20.65
C LEU A 119 23.78 31.90 21.77
N THR A 120 24.89 31.87 22.51
CA THR A 120 25.16 32.70 23.68
C THR A 120 26.57 33.28 23.60
N LEU A 121 26.67 34.47 23.01
CA LEU A 121 27.91 35.21 22.84
C LEU A 121 28.44 35.73 24.19
N GLN A 122 29.74 35.52 24.44
CA GLN A 122 30.42 36.04 25.62
C GLN A 122 31.11 37.37 25.28
N VAL A 123 31.04 38.36 26.17
CA VAL A 123 31.69 39.67 25.95
C VAL A 123 33.22 39.50 25.90
N GLY A 124 33.87 40.04 24.88
CA GLY A 124 35.31 39.86 24.69
C GLY A 124 35.80 40.22 23.29
N SER A 125 37.02 39.76 22.95
CA SER A 125 37.58 39.94 21.61
C SER A 125 37.18 38.80 20.69
N ILE A 126 36.78 39.13 19.45
CA ILE A 126 36.38 38.17 18.41
C ILE A 126 37.47 37.16 18.01
N VAL A 127 38.73 37.44 18.39
CA VAL A 127 39.89 36.55 18.22
C VAL A 127 39.84 35.34 19.17
N GLN A 128 39.10 35.44 20.28
CA GLN A 128 38.87 34.32 21.18
C GLN A 128 37.68 33.49 20.66
N GLN A 129 37.93 32.22 20.38
CA GLN A 129 36.95 31.25 19.87
C GLN A 129 36.48 30.32 21.00
N VAL A 130 35.17 30.30 21.25
CA VAL A 130 34.52 29.31 22.12
C VAL A 130 33.88 28.25 21.24
N THR A 131 34.44 27.04 21.23
CA THR A 131 33.86 25.91 20.48
C THR A 131 33.07 25.02 21.44
N VAL A 132 31.76 24.92 21.25
CA VAL A 132 30.89 24.05 22.05
C VAL A 132 30.43 22.87 21.20
N THR A 133 30.80 21.66 21.61
CA THR A 133 30.40 20.40 20.97
C THR A 133 29.23 19.82 21.74
N GLU A 134 28.01 20.05 21.25
CA GLU A 134 26.77 19.64 21.89
C GLU A 134 25.74 19.29 20.80
N ALA A 135 25.22 18.06 20.84
CA ALA A 135 24.26 17.58 19.85
C ALA A 135 22.90 18.30 19.99
N ALA A 136 22.20 18.46 18.86
CA ALA A 136 20.87 19.08 18.81
C ALA A 136 19.87 18.45 19.82
N PRO A 137 18.83 19.19 20.28
CA PRO A 137 17.88 18.72 21.30
C PRO A 137 17.25 17.33 21.04
N LEU A 138 16.76 16.70 22.11
CA LEU A 138 16.11 15.38 22.07
C LEU A 138 14.59 15.43 21.98
N VAL A 139 14.01 16.59 22.25
CA VAL A 139 12.57 16.90 22.25
C VAL A 139 12.33 17.93 21.14
N ASN A 140 11.25 17.77 20.39
CA ASN A 140 10.90 18.65 19.28
C ASN A 140 9.92 19.75 19.73
N THR A 141 10.40 21.01 19.76
CA THR A 141 9.62 22.20 20.14
C THR A 141 9.04 22.98 18.95
N THR A 142 9.02 22.37 17.77
CA THR A 142 8.56 22.99 16.50
C THR A 142 7.24 22.38 16.02
N THR A 143 6.57 23.05 15.09
CA THR A 143 5.35 22.56 14.43
C THR A 143 5.62 21.47 13.38
N VAL A 144 6.88 21.30 12.95
CA VAL A 144 7.30 20.32 11.95
C VAL A 144 7.66 18.99 12.63
N SER A 145 7.19 17.85 12.11
CA SER A 145 7.36 16.55 12.76
C SER A 145 8.45 15.68 12.12
N THR A 146 9.43 15.26 12.92
CA THR A 146 10.51 14.33 12.56
C THR A 146 10.43 12.99 13.32
N SER A 147 9.30 12.72 13.99
CA SER A 147 9.09 11.51 14.80
C SER A 147 9.12 10.21 13.97
N GLY A 148 8.83 10.30 12.67
CA GLY A 148 8.87 9.20 11.70
C GLY A 148 10.24 8.96 11.05
N LEU A 149 11.27 9.75 11.37
CA LEU A 149 12.61 9.65 10.79
C LEU A 149 13.23 8.25 11.00
N ILE A 150 13.72 7.68 9.91
CA ILE A 150 14.63 6.54 9.89
C ILE A 150 15.96 7.01 9.30
N SER A 151 17.02 6.95 10.11
CA SER A 151 18.35 7.50 9.80
C SER A 151 19.22 6.56 8.97
N GLU A 152 20.28 7.11 8.35
CA GLU A 152 21.27 6.35 7.57
C GLU A 152 21.85 5.16 8.34
N GLN A 153 22.15 5.37 9.63
CA GLN A 153 22.64 4.31 10.49
C GLN A 153 21.62 3.17 10.64
N GLN A 154 20.33 3.48 10.80
CA GLN A 154 19.29 2.46 10.91
C GLN A 154 19.10 1.70 9.59
N ILE A 155 19.12 2.41 8.46
CA ILE A 155 19.02 1.84 7.11
C ILE A 155 20.18 0.88 6.81
N LYS A 156 21.42 1.27 7.16
CA LYS A 156 22.63 0.52 6.79
C LYS A 156 23.11 -0.47 7.86
N GLU A 157 22.59 -0.41 9.10
CA GLU A 157 23.04 -1.28 10.20
C GLU A 157 21.97 -2.21 10.84
N LEU A 158 20.67 -1.98 10.64
CA LEU A 158 19.64 -2.93 11.12
C LEU A 158 19.54 -4.17 10.20
N PRO A 159 19.10 -5.34 10.71
CA PRO A 159 18.82 -6.50 9.87
C PRO A 159 17.65 -6.22 8.93
N LEU A 160 17.84 -6.44 7.62
CA LEU A 160 16.81 -6.26 6.58
C LEU A 160 16.71 -7.53 5.71
N ASN A 161 15.59 -8.25 5.76
CA ASN A 161 15.48 -9.50 5.02
C ASN A 161 15.28 -9.19 3.53
N GLY A 162 16.34 -9.38 2.74
CA GLY A 162 16.36 -8.98 1.33
C GLY A 162 16.80 -7.54 1.10
N ARG A 163 17.34 -6.83 2.11
CA ARG A 163 17.83 -5.44 1.99
C ARG A 163 16.79 -4.48 1.42
N SER A 164 15.60 -4.47 2.02
CA SER A 164 14.50 -3.56 1.69
C SER A 164 14.34 -2.49 2.76
N PHE A 165 14.55 -1.21 2.45
CA PHE A 165 14.55 -0.16 3.47
C PHE A 165 13.14 0.21 3.99
N ASP A 166 12.09 -0.06 3.21
CA ASP A 166 10.68 0.16 3.59
C ASP A 166 10.23 -0.70 4.78
N GLN A 167 10.87 -1.84 5.04
CA GLN A 167 10.65 -2.65 6.24
C GLN A 167 10.81 -1.81 7.53
N LEU A 168 11.64 -0.77 7.50
CA LEU A 168 11.86 0.12 8.66
C LEU A 168 10.74 1.14 8.86
N LEU A 169 9.76 1.28 7.95
CA LEU A 169 8.55 2.11 8.15
C LEU A 169 7.81 1.67 9.41
N THR A 170 7.79 0.37 9.71
CA THR A 170 7.14 -0.19 10.91
C THR A 170 7.89 0.08 12.21
N LEU A 171 9.03 0.80 12.21
CA LEU A 171 9.76 1.24 13.42
C LEU A 171 9.25 2.57 14.00
N ASN A 172 8.02 2.92 13.62
CA ASN A 172 7.30 4.12 14.03
C ASN A 172 5.98 3.75 14.74
N VAL A 173 5.39 4.74 15.40
CA VAL A 173 4.06 4.62 16.02
C VAL A 173 2.99 4.62 14.93
N GLY A 174 1.95 3.78 15.06
CA GLY A 174 0.80 3.80 14.15
C GLY A 174 1.08 3.34 12.71
N MET A 175 2.13 2.55 12.47
CA MET A 175 2.49 2.05 11.13
C MET A 175 2.53 0.52 11.09
N ALA A 176 1.58 -0.07 10.38
CA ALA A 176 1.44 -1.52 10.21
C ALA A 176 1.87 -1.94 8.80
N ASN A 177 2.63 -3.04 8.68
CA ASN A 177 2.81 -3.71 7.39
C ASN A 177 1.65 -4.70 7.17
N ASN A 178 1.00 -4.59 6.01
CA ASN A 178 -0.15 -5.38 5.59
C ASN A 178 0.19 -6.44 4.53
N SER A 179 1.46 -6.62 4.14
CA SER A 179 1.87 -7.69 3.22
C SER A 179 1.62 -9.10 3.78
N ALA A 180 1.54 -9.23 5.11
CA ALA A 180 1.13 -10.46 5.78
C ALA A 180 -0.36 -10.79 5.57
N ASN A 181 -1.16 -9.80 5.15
CA ASN A 181 -2.61 -9.89 4.96
C ASN A 181 -2.95 -10.43 3.57
N THR A 182 -2.26 -9.95 2.53
CA THR A 182 -2.55 -10.31 1.14
C THR A 182 -2.25 -11.77 0.83
N LEU A 183 -3.13 -12.47 0.08
CA LEU A 183 -2.76 -13.77 -0.51
C LEU A 183 -1.58 -13.60 -1.47
N ASN A 184 -0.73 -14.63 -1.53
CA ASN A 184 0.59 -14.61 -2.16
C ASN A 184 1.56 -13.66 -1.43
N ASN A 185 2.06 -14.15 -0.28
CA ASN A 185 2.96 -13.53 0.72
C ASN A 185 4.36 -13.15 0.17
N SER A 186 4.41 -12.41 -0.93
CA SER A 186 5.61 -11.99 -1.68
C SER A 186 5.34 -11.00 -2.83
N ALA A 187 4.07 -10.67 -3.14
CA ALA A 187 3.75 -9.97 -4.39
C ALA A 187 3.72 -8.43 -4.31
N TRP A 188 3.32 -7.84 -3.16
CA TRP A 188 3.03 -6.40 -2.99
C TRP A 188 3.46 -5.87 -1.62
N THR A 189 3.99 -4.65 -1.58
CA THR A 189 4.27 -3.86 -0.37
C THR A 189 3.05 -2.98 -0.02
N ALA A 190 2.59 -3.04 1.24
CA ALA A 190 1.38 -2.37 1.70
C ALA A 190 1.51 -1.94 3.17
N PHE A 191 1.28 -0.65 3.46
CA PHE A 191 1.46 -0.09 4.80
C PHE A 191 0.27 0.76 5.23
N SER A 192 -0.45 0.39 6.29
CA SER A 192 -1.40 1.29 6.93
C SER A 192 -0.65 2.26 7.85
N VAL A 193 -0.80 3.56 7.59
CA VAL A 193 -0.18 4.65 8.37
C VAL A 193 -1.29 5.45 9.05
N ALA A 194 -1.23 5.61 10.36
CA ALA A 194 -2.23 6.30 11.18
C ALA A 194 -3.69 5.87 10.88
N GLY A 195 -3.92 4.57 10.68
CA GLY A 195 -5.25 4.02 10.41
C GLY A 195 -5.83 4.30 9.01
N LYS A 196 -5.04 4.93 8.14
CA LYS A 196 -5.41 5.23 6.75
C LYS A 196 -5.19 3.99 5.87
N ARG A 197 -5.95 3.87 4.76
CA ARG A 197 -5.90 2.72 3.85
C ARG A 197 -4.51 2.60 3.19
N PRO A 198 -3.96 1.39 3.00
CA PRO A 198 -2.61 1.20 2.46
C PRO A 198 -2.33 1.87 1.10
N GLU A 199 -3.35 2.03 0.25
CA GLU A 199 -3.22 2.66 -1.07
C GLU A 199 -3.14 4.21 -1.04
N THR A 200 -3.35 4.84 0.12
CA THR A 200 -3.41 6.31 0.25
C THR A 200 -2.06 6.96 0.55
N ASN A 201 -0.98 6.19 0.67
CA ASN A 201 0.35 6.73 0.99
C ASN A 201 1.05 7.34 -0.24
N ARG A 202 1.84 8.40 -0.02
CA ARG A 202 2.68 9.01 -1.06
C ARG A 202 4.15 8.79 -0.77
N PHE A 203 4.87 8.21 -1.73
CA PHE A 203 6.31 8.07 -1.68
C PHE A 203 6.95 9.14 -2.58
N LEU A 204 7.92 9.88 -2.04
CA LEU A 204 8.63 10.94 -2.72
C LEU A 204 10.14 10.64 -2.62
N ILE A 205 10.87 10.72 -3.73
CA ILE A 205 12.33 10.54 -3.74
C ILE A 205 13.00 11.78 -4.33
N ASN A 206 13.74 12.52 -3.48
CA ASN A 206 14.26 13.86 -3.80
C ASN A 206 13.19 14.77 -4.47
N GLY A 207 11.97 14.81 -3.92
CA GLY A 207 10.91 15.73 -4.34
C GLY A 207 10.01 15.33 -5.51
N VAL A 208 10.17 14.13 -6.08
CA VAL A 208 9.28 13.64 -7.16
C VAL A 208 8.57 12.35 -6.76
N ASP A 209 7.36 12.13 -7.30
CA ASP A 209 6.55 10.94 -7.06
C ASP A 209 7.34 9.67 -7.38
N TYR A 210 7.64 8.84 -6.36
CA TYR A 210 8.14 7.48 -6.55
C TYR A 210 6.94 6.53 -6.54
N ILE A 211 6.69 5.87 -7.67
CA ILE A 211 5.57 4.93 -7.83
C ILE A 211 6.06 3.54 -8.25
N GLY A 212 5.36 2.52 -7.77
CA GLY A 212 5.58 1.13 -8.14
C GLY A 212 5.00 0.75 -9.48
N ALA A 213 5.59 -0.29 -10.08
CA ALA A 213 5.19 -0.86 -11.34
C ALA A 213 4.25 -2.05 -11.10
N ASN A 214 2.98 -1.88 -11.46
CA ASN A 214 1.93 -2.88 -11.26
C ASN A 214 1.18 -3.11 -12.57
N ALA A 215 1.25 -4.34 -13.11
CA ALA A 215 0.64 -4.69 -14.40
C ALA A 215 -0.90 -4.52 -14.40
N SER A 216 -1.54 -4.64 -13.24
CA SER A 216 -2.98 -4.45 -13.08
C SER A 216 -3.39 -2.98 -12.89
N GLY A 217 -2.48 -2.11 -12.46
CA GLY A 217 -2.79 -0.75 -12.02
C GLY A 217 -3.42 -0.61 -10.63
N LEU A 218 -3.76 -1.71 -9.93
CA LEU A 218 -4.46 -1.69 -8.62
C LEU A 218 -3.73 -0.89 -7.52
N PHE A 219 -2.41 -1.00 -7.44
CA PHE A 219 -1.58 -0.39 -6.40
C PHE A 219 -0.44 0.42 -7.02
N ILE A 220 -0.06 1.52 -6.35
CA ILE A 220 1.01 2.43 -6.78
C ILE A 220 2.21 2.49 -5.81
N THR A 221 2.20 1.74 -4.71
CA THR A 221 3.32 1.64 -3.77
C THR A 221 4.58 1.13 -4.48
N PRO A 222 5.75 1.77 -4.33
CA PRO A 222 7.02 1.26 -4.84
C PRO A 222 7.30 -0.19 -4.44
N SER A 223 7.68 -1.02 -5.43
CA SER A 223 8.11 -2.42 -5.25
C SER A 223 8.83 -2.92 -6.51
N GLY A 224 9.94 -3.64 -6.35
CA GLY A 224 10.67 -4.33 -7.42
C GLY A 224 10.17 -5.76 -7.69
N ALA A 225 10.81 -6.46 -8.63
CA ALA A 225 10.47 -7.86 -8.97
C ALA A 225 10.68 -8.87 -7.82
N SER A 226 11.54 -8.54 -6.87
CA SER A 226 11.80 -9.26 -5.62
C SER A 226 10.75 -9.03 -4.53
N GLY A 227 9.83 -8.07 -4.73
CA GLY A 227 8.94 -7.56 -3.68
C GLY A 227 9.62 -6.62 -2.70
N MET A 228 10.88 -6.22 -2.96
CA MET A 228 11.70 -5.34 -2.11
C MET A 228 11.92 -3.98 -2.79
N LEU A 229 12.54 -3.06 -2.05
CA LEU A 229 13.15 -1.82 -2.55
C LEU A 229 14.67 -1.87 -2.32
N LEU A 230 15.41 -2.20 -3.39
CA LEU A 230 16.87 -2.24 -3.40
C LEU A 230 17.47 -0.83 -3.31
N GLY A 231 18.80 -0.76 -3.17
CA GLY A 231 19.51 0.53 -3.06
C GLY A 231 19.63 1.04 -1.63
N VAL A 232 19.62 0.15 -0.63
CA VAL A 232 19.84 0.47 0.80
C VAL A 232 21.08 1.35 1.03
N ASP A 233 22.14 1.15 0.23
CA ASP A 233 23.37 1.94 0.33
C ASP A 233 23.33 3.27 -0.44
N ALA A 234 22.30 3.48 -1.27
CA ALA A 234 22.01 4.72 -1.99
C ALA A 234 20.97 5.62 -1.30
N VAL A 235 20.22 5.11 -0.32
CA VAL A 235 19.38 5.93 0.55
C VAL A 235 20.23 6.50 1.67
N ARG A 236 20.14 7.82 1.86
CA ARG A 236 20.72 8.50 3.03
C ARG A 236 19.77 8.34 4.22
N GLU A 237 18.54 8.79 4.07
CA GLU A 237 17.53 8.76 5.13
C GLU A 237 16.13 8.92 4.54
N TYR A 238 15.11 8.67 5.35
CA TYR A 238 13.76 9.10 5.03
C TYR A 238 12.99 9.51 6.28
N ASN A 239 12.05 10.44 6.13
CA ASN A 239 11.09 10.80 7.16
C ASN A 239 9.68 10.38 6.71
N VAL A 240 8.84 10.01 7.68
CA VAL A 240 7.44 9.67 7.47
C VAL A 240 6.58 10.65 8.25
N LEU A 241 5.67 11.32 7.57
CA LEU A 241 4.66 12.18 8.18
C LEU A 241 3.33 11.41 8.20
N PRO A 242 2.94 10.82 9.34
CA PRO A 242 1.70 10.03 9.43
C PRO A 242 0.44 10.89 9.41
N ASP A 243 0.50 12.03 10.09
CA ASP A 243 -0.61 12.93 10.33
C ASP A 243 -0.11 14.38 10.52
N SER A 244 -1.04 15.34 10.49
CA SER A 244 -0.86 16.74 10.89
C SER A 244 0.30 17.47 10.17
N TYR A 245 0.65 17.03 8.95
CA TYR A 245 1.68 17.67 8.13
C TYR A 245 1.23 19.04 7.57
N GLY A 246 2.16 19.81 7.01
CA GLY A 246 1.85 21.17 6.53
C GLY A 246 1.14 21.21 5.18
N ALA A 247 0.83 22.42 4.72
CA ALA A 247 0.12 22.69 3.48
C ALA A 247 0.97 22.46 2.21
N GLU A 248 2.29 22.35 2.36
CA GLU A 248 3.24 21.96 1.31
C GLU A 248 2.99 20.52 0.81
N TYR A 249 2.54 19.62 1.69
CA TYR A 249 2.18 18.24 1.34
C TYR A 249 0.71 18.10 0.90
N GLY A 250 0.44 17.11 0.04
CA GLY A 250 -0.87 16.87 -0.55
C GLY A 250 -0.83 15.78 -1.63
N LYS A 251 -1.74 15.87 -2.60
CA LYS A 251 -2.13 14.82 -3.57
C LYS A 251 -2.79 13.60 -2.93
N ARG A 252 -2.26 13.10 -1.82
CA ARG A 252 -2.68 11.85 -1.18
C ARG A 252 -2.90 12.07 0.32
N ALA A 253 -3.92 11.43 0.88
CA ALA A 253 -4.37 11.66 2.26
C ALA A 253 -3.63 10.81 3.32
N GLY A 254 -2.89 9.78 2.90
CA GLY A 254 -2.18 8.82 3.74
C GLY A 254 -0.93 9.37 4.44
N GLY A 255 0.03 8.49 4.70
CA GLY A 255 1.37 8.94 5.10
C GLY A 255 2.12 9.58 3.94
N GLN A 256 2.91 10.61 4.22
CA GLN A 256 3.91 11.16 3.29
C GLN A 256 5.27 10.56 3.65
N ILE A 257 5.91 9.83 2.72
CA ILE A 257 7.23 9.21 2.88
C ILE A 257 8.23 9.98 2.01
N SER A 258 9.06 10.81 2.64
CA SER A 258 10.07 11.63 1.96
C SER A 258 11.45 10.99 2.07
N ILE A 259 11.93 10.40 0.96
CA ILE A 259 13.20 9.69 0.82
C ILE A 259 14.27 10.65 0.26
N VAL A 260 15.43 10.69 0.90
CA VAL A 260 16.62 11.40 0.40
C VAL A 260 17.74 10.43 0.07
N THR A 261 18.30 10.61 -1.11
CA THR A 261 19.38 9.79 -1.66
C THR A 261 20.75 10.30 -1.24
N SER A 262 21.72 9.40 -1.06
CA SER A 262 23.12 9.74 -0.78
C SER A 262 23.73 10.57 -1.91
N SER A 263 24.57 11.53 -1.54
CA SER A 263 25.30 12.44 -2.44
C SER A 263 26.82 12.21 -2.33
N GLY A 264 27.58 12.81 -3.24
CA GLY A 264 29.04 12.83 -3.18
C GLY A 264 29.54 13.94 -2.26
N THR A 265 30.64 13.71 -1.56
CA THR A 265 31.22 14.70 -0.64
C THR A 265 32.58 15.22 -1.11
N ASN A 266 33.21 16.12 -0.36
CA ASN A 266 34.58 16.59 -0.61
C ASN A 266 35.68 15.53 -0.42
N GLN A 267 35.31 14.34 0.07
CA GLN A 267 36.17 13.16 0.18
C GLN A 267 35.69 12.11 -0.82
N LEU A 268 36.59 11.22 -1.26
CA LEU A 268 36.16 10.01 -1.95
C LEU A 268 35.70 9.02 -0.88
N HIS A 269 34.52 8.43 -1.05
CA HIS A 269 33.97 7.40 -0.17
C HIS A 269 33.21 6.37 -1.01
N GLY A 270 33.08 5.15 -0.50
CA GLY A 270 32.30 4.13 -1.19
C GLY A 270 32.33 2.78 -0.51
N ASP A 271 31.68 1.83 -1.16
CA ASP A 271 31.64 0.47 -0.66
C ASP A 271 31.43 -0.58 -1.75
N LEU A 272 31.77 -1.83 -1.41
CA LEU A 272 31.54 -3.03 -2.22
C LEU A 272 30.97 -4.12 -1.33
N PHE A 273 29.92 -4.83 -1.75
CA PHE A 273 29.28 -5.87 -0.94
C PHE A 273 28.82 -7.10 -1.73
N GLU A 274 28.77 -8.24 -1.01
CA GLU A 274 28.09 -9.48 -1.40
C GLU A 274 27.38 -10.04 -0.14
N TYR A 275 26.11 -10.42 -0.29
CA TYR A 275 25.27 -11.05 0.73
C TYR A 275 24.78 -12.41 0.23
N LEU A 276 25.24 -13.48 0.87
CA LEU A 276 24.89 -14.86 0.56
C LEU A 276 23.83 -15.37 1.53
N ARG A 277 22.76 -15.98 1.00
CA ARG A 277 21.76 -16.72 1.77
C ARG A 277 21.46 -18.09 1.15
N ASN A 278 21.28 -19.12 1.98
CA ASN A 278 21.26 -20.51 1.53
C ASN A 278 20.45 -21.42 2.50
N SER A 279 19.66 -22.36 1.96
CA SER A 279 18.88 -23.33 2.75
C SER A 279 19.70 -24.25 3.67
N ALA A 280 21.03 -24.27 3.54
CA ALA A 280 21.94 -24.94 4.46
C ALA A 280 22.03 -24.31 5.86
N PHE A 281 21.58 -23.05 6.03
CA PHE A 281 21.59 -22.33 7.32
C PHE A 281 20.18 -21.94 7.82
N ASP A 282 19.24 -21.78 6.89
CA ASP A 282 17.83 -21.52 7.19
C ASP A 282 17.19 -22.74 7.91
N ALA A 283 16.10 -22.50 8.64
CA ALA A 283 15.29 -23.54 9.26
C ALA A 283 14.11 -23.95 8.36
N ARG A 284 13.65 -25.18 8.54
CA ARG A 284 12.49 -25.73 7.83
C ARG A 284 11.22 -24.91 8.11
N ASN A 285 10.38 -24.68 7.10
CA ASN A 285 9.05 -24.11 7.29
C ASN A 285 8.15 -25.10 8.05
N PHE A 286 7.04 -24.59 8.59
CA PHE A 286 5.99 -25.41 9.20
C PHE A 286 5.36 -26.38 8.19
N PHE A 287 5.06 -25.89 6.98
CA PHE A 287 4.35 -26.62 5.91
C PHE A 287 5.27 -27.40 4.94
N ASP A 288 6.56 -27.54 5.26
CA ASP A 288 7.47 -28.38 4.46
C ASP A 288 7.16 -29.87 4.69
N ALA A 289 6.61 -30.55 3.68
CA ALA A 289 6.44 -32.02 3.71
C ALA A 289 7.78 -32.78 3.68
N THR A 290 8.87 -32.14 3.25
CA THR A 290 10.21 -32.75 3.16
C THR A 290 10.89 -32.87 4.53
N THR A 291 11.75 -33.88 4.69
CA THR A 291 12.57 -34.08 5.90
C THR A 291 13.75 -33.11 6.00
N THR A 292 14.08 -32.41 4.92
CA THR A 292 15.14 -31.40 4.80
C THR A 292 14.57 -30.05 4.37
N THR A 293 15.31 -28.97 4.57
CA THR A 293 14.96 -27.64 4.04
C THR A 293 14.85 -27.67 2.51
N PRO A 294 13.78 -27.09 1.91
CA PRO A 294 13.67 -26.93 0.47
C PRO A 294 14.85 -26.12 -0.11
N PRO A 295 15.35 -26.44 -1.32
CA PRO A 295 16.49 -25.75 -1.90
C PRO A 295 16.27 -24.25 -2.08
N PHE A 296 17.10 -23.43 -1.43
CA PHE A 296 17.08 -21.98 -1.55
C PHE A 296 18.50 -21.42 -1.68
N LYS A 297 18.69 -20.48 -2.60
CA LYS A 297 19.91 -19.68 -2.77
C LYS A 297 19.55 -18.25 -3.18
N ARG A 298 20.07 -17.26 -2.46
CA ARG A 298 20.04 -15.84 -2.81
C ARG A 298 21.43 -15.24 -2.73
N ASN A 299 21.79 -14.46 -3.74
CA ASN A 299 22.95 -13.57 -3.74
C ASN A 299 22.43 -12.13 -3.92
N GLN A 300 22.97 -11.18 -3.17
CA GLN A 300 22.74 -9.74 -3.36
C GLN A 300 24.07 -9.02 -3.31
N PHE A 301 24.49 -8.45 -4.44
CA PHE A 301 25.81 -7.84 -4.59
C PHE A 301 25.70 -6.44 -5.17
N GLY A 302 26.66 -5.58 -4.85
CA GLY A 302 26.60 -4.19 -5.29
C GLY A 302 27.80 -3.36 -4.90
N ALA A 303 27.72 -2.09 -5.29
CA ALA A 303 28.76 -1.10 -5.09
C ALA A 303 28.13 0.28 -4.83
N SER A 304 28.77 1.11 -4.03
CA SER A 304 28.53 2.56 -3.97
C SER A 304 29.84 3.32 -4.18
N LEU A 305 29.77 4.51 -4.78
CA LEU A 305 30.90 5.41 -4.91
C LEU A 305 30.43 6.86 -4.94
N GLY A 306 30.95 7.70 -4.04
CA GLY A 306 30.68 9.12 -3.95
C GLY A 306 31.95 9.96 -3.84
N GLY A 307 31.94 11.17 -4.40
CA GLY A 307 33.03 12.11 -4.22
C GLY A 307 32.97 13.36 -5.12
N PRO A 308 34.04 14.17 -5.12
CA PRO A 308 34.07 15.44 -5.83
C PRO A 308 34.67 15.30 -7.23
N ILE A 309 33.93 15.74 -8.25
CA ILE A 309 34.51 16.09 -9.56
C ILE A 309 35.30 17.41 -9.42
N LYS A 310 34.77 18.35 -8.62
CA LYS A 310 35.44 19.60 -8.24
C LYS A 310 35.09 19.91 -6.79
N LYS A 311 36.10 20.01 -5.93
CA LYS A 311 35.90 20.31 -4.50
C LYS A 311 35.10 21.59 -4.28
N ASP A 312 34.29 21.57 -3.24
CA ASP A 312 33.38 22.64 -2.80
C ASP A 312 32.38 23.12 -3.88
N LYS A 313 32.20 22.32 -4.96
CA LYS A 313 31.43 22.73 -6.14
C LYS A 313 30.64 21.62 -6.83
N VAL A 314 31.28 20.56 -7.31
CA VAL A 314 30.66 19.54 -8.17
C VAL A 314 30.92 18.15 -7.60
N PHE A 315 29.83 17.43 -7.32
CA PHE A 315 29.84 16.13 -6.68
C PHE A 315 29.07 15.10 -7.51
N LEU A 316 29.48 13.84 -7.41
CA LEU A 316 28.84 12.71 -8.06
C LEU A 316 28.75 11.55 -7.07
N PHE A 317 27.61 10.87 -7.06
CA PHE A 317 27.38 9.61 -6.37
C PHE A 317 26.73 8.60 -7.32
N GLY A 318 27.13 7.33 -7.21
CA GLY A 318 26.53 6.23 -7.95
C GLY A 318 26.42 4.98 -7.11
N ASN A 319 25.35 4.22 -7.32
CA ASN A 319 25.12 2.90 -6.72
C ASN A 319 24.56 1.91 -7.75
N TYR A 320 24.91 0.64 -7.57
CA TYR A 320 24.29 -0.49 -8.26
C TYR A 320 24.07 -1.62 -7.25
N GLU A 321 22.92 -2.29 -7.32
CA GLU A 321 22.59 -3.47 -6.52
C GLU A 321 21.86 -4.52 -7.37
N GLY A 322 22.44 -5.72 -7.46
CA GLY A 322 21.92 -6.86 -8.21
C GLY A 322 21.39 -7.97 -7.30
N PHE A 323 20.10 -8.27 -7.41
CA PHE A 323 19.42 -9.35 -6.69
C PHE A 323 19.31 -10.60 -7.56
N ARG A 324 19.66 -11.78 -7.04
CA ARG A 324 19.51 -13.07 -7.72
C ARG A 324 18.99 -14.13 -6.75
N GLN A 325 17.81 -14.69 -7.01
CA GLN A 325 17.18 -15.69 -6.14
C GLN A 325 16.69 -16.92 -6.91
N ARG A 326 16.88 -18.10 -6.30
CA ARG A 326 16.21 -19.36 -6.65
C ARG A 326 15.69 -20.00 -5.37
N LEU A 327 14.40 -20.26 -5.30
CA LEU A 327 13.69 -20.75 -4.10
C LEU A 327 12.75 -21.87 -4.52
N ALA A 328 12.84 -23.05 -3.89
CA ALA A 328 11.74 -24.00 -3.88
C ALA A 328 10.67 -23.50 -2.88
N VAL A 329 9.57 -22.97 -3.39
CA VAL A 329 8.46 -22.42 -2.59
C VAL A 329 7.60 -23.57 -2.14
N SER A 330 7.44 -23.76 -0.82
CA SER A 330 6.52 -24.75 -0.28
C SER A 330 5.08 -24.26 -0.42
N SER A 331 4.23 -25.05 -1.08
CA SER A 331 2.80 -24.79 -1.23
C SER A 331 2.02 -26.01 -0.78
N ASP A 332 1.10 -25.81 0.16
CA ASP A 332 0.05 -26.76 0.53
C ASP A 332 -1.26 -26.26 -0.09
N ALA A 333 -1.77 -26.99 -1.08
CA ALA A 333 -2.93 -26.61 -1.86
C ALA A 333 -4.07 -27.61 -1.67
N ILE A 334 -5.25 -27.12 -1.34
CA ILE A 334 -6.49 -27.91 -1.36
C ILE A 334 -6.95 -28.01 -2.81
N VAL A 335 -6.99 -29.22 -3.36
CA VAL A 335 -7.23 -29.53 -4.79
C VAL A 335 -8.35 -30.57 -4.94
N PRO A 336 -8.89 -30.82 -6.15
CA PRO A 336 -9.81 -31.95 -6.37
C PRO A 336 -9.12 -33.29 -6.08
N GLY A 337 -9.81 -34.14 -5.30
CA GLY A 337 -9.28 -35.40 -4.79
C GLY A 337 -9.02 -36.49 -5.84
N THR A 338 -8.49 -37.61 -5.36
CA THR A 338 -8.20 -38.82 -6.14
C THR A 338 -9.45 -39.36 -6.82
N ASN A 339 -10.60 -39.37 -6.12
CA ASN A 339 -11.89 -39.78 -6.68
C ASN A 339 -12.29 -38.90 -7.87
N ALA A 340 -12.18 -37.57 -7.73
CA ALA A 340 -12.49 -36.64 -8.82
C ALA A 340 -11.61 -36.88 -10.06
N ARG A 341 -10.33 -37.21 -9.85
CA ARG A 341 -9.36 -37.55 -10.91
C ARG A 341 -9.61 -38.90 -11.59
N LEU A 342 -10.44 -39.75 -11.00
CA LEU A 342 -10.90 -41.03 -11.56
C LEU A 342 -12.33 -40.95 -12.15
N GLY A 343 -12.97 -39.77 -12.11
CA GLY A 343 -14.36 -39.62 -12.56
C GLY A 343 -15.40 -40.12 -11.55
N LEU A 344 -15.04 -40.13 -10.26
CA LEU A 344 -15.91 -40.50 -9.14
C LEU A 344 -16.28 -39.26 -8.33
N LEU A 345 -17.54 -39.17 -7.91
CA LEU A 345 -18.03 -38.22 -6.91
C LEU A 345 -17.42 -38.52 -5.53
N PRO A 346 -17.53 -37.61 -4.53
CA PRO A 346 -16.98 -37.83 -3.18
C PRO A 346 -17.47 -39.13 -2.51
N ASN A 347 -18.70 -39.56 -2.84
CA ASN A 347 -19.30 -40.83 -2.36
C ASN A 347 -18.77 -42.10 -3.08
N GLY A 348 -17.78 -41.97 -3.96
CA GLY A 348 -17.19 -43.08 -4.74
C GLY A 348 -18.00 -43.54 -5.95
N THR A 349 -19.11 -42.86 -6.31
CA THR A 349 -19.95 -43.24 -7.46
C THR A 349 -19.65 -42.39 -8.71
N SER A 350 -19.79 -42.97 -9.91
CA SER A 350 -19.62 -42.25 -11.18
C SER A 350 -20.93 -41.72 -11.79
N THR A 351 -22.03 -41.75 -11.03
CA THR A 351 -23.39 -41.56 -11.56
C THR A 351 -23.62 -40.15 -12.08
N GLY A 352 -23.68 -39.99 -13.40
CA GLY A 352 -23.92 -38.71 -14.07
C GLY A 352 -22.68 -37.81 -14.21
N VAL A 353 -21.49 -38.27 -13.79
CA VAL A 353 -20.22 -37.57 -14.02
C VAL A 353 -19.96 -37.46 -15.52
N ASN A 354 -19.50 -36.29 -15.96
CA ASN A 354 -19.08 -36.05 -17.34
C ASN A 354 -17.60 -36.42 -17.50
N PRO A 355 -17.23 -37.49 -18.25
CA PRO A 355 -15.85 -37.96 -18.33
C PRO A 355 -14.86 -36.92 -18.88
N ALA A 356 -15.32 -35.94 -19.65
CA ALA A 356 -14.46 -34.86 -20.15
C ALA A 356 -13.95 -33.94 -19.03
N MET A 357 -14.68 -33.78 -17.92
CA MET A 357 -14.23 -32.98 -16.77
C MET A 357 -13.04 -33.60 -16.05
N VAL A 358 -12.81 -34.91 -16.20
CA VAL A 358 -11.63 -35.62 -15.66
C VAL A 358 -10.34 -35.16 -16.34
N ALA A 359 -10.39 -34.70 -17.59
CA ALA A 359 -9.23 -34.09 -18.26
C ALA A 359 -8.86 -32.74 -17.63
N TYR A 360 -9.85 -31.92 -17.26
CA TYR A 360 -9.65 -30.66 -16.55
C TYR A 360 -9.13 -30.91 -15.12
N ALA A 361 -9.75 -31.84 -14.38
CA ALA A 361 -9.30 -32.25 -13.04
C ALA A 361 -7.82 -32.65 -13.02
N ASN A 362 -7.35 -33.32 -14.09
CA ASN A 362 -5.97 -33.79 -14.18
C ASN A 362 -4.98 -32.79 -14.79
N ALA A 363 -5.43 -31.83 -15.61
CA ALA A 363 -4.57 -30.84 -16.25
C ALA A 363 -4.48 -29.49 -15.49
N PHE A 364 -5.49 -29.11 -14.70
CA PHE A 364 -5.59 -27.79 -14.05
C PHE A 364 -5.17 -27.77 -12.57
N TRP A 365 -4.72 -28.89 -11.99
CA TRP A 365 -4.26 -28.98 -10.59
C TRP A 365 -3.19 -30.07 -10.42
N PRO A 366 -2.29 -29.99 -9.43
CA PRO A 366 -1.37 -31.07 -9.07
C PRO A 366 -2.11 -32.27 -8.48
N ALA A 367 -1.55 -33.47 -8.67
CA ALA A 367 -2.06 -34.67 -8.03
C ALA A 367 -2.01 -34.54 -6.48
N PRO A 368 -3.04 -34.99 -5.75
CA PRO A 368 -3.05 -34.94 -4.30
C PRO A 368 -1.95 -35.80 -3.69
N THR A 369 -1.44 -35.35 -2.54
CA THR A 369 -0.45 -36.07 -1.73
C THR A 369 -1.06 -36.64 -0.45
N GLY A 370 -2.20 -36.10 0.00
CA GLY A 370 -3.01 -36.64 1.09
C GLY A 370 -4.14 -37.55 0.60
N ALA A 371 -4.90 -38.11 1.55
CA ALA A 371 -6.15 -38.79 1.26
C ALA A 371 -7.29 -37.80 0.97
N ASP A 372 -8.32 -38.29 0.27
CA ASP A 372 -9.53 -37.52 -0.05
C ASP A 372 -10.35 -37.19 1.21
N SER A 373 -10.83 -35.95 1.29
CA SER A 373 -11.81 -35.46 2.25
C SER A 373 -13.14 -36.21 2.06
N PRO A 374 -13.68 -36.89 3.09
CA PRO A 374 -14.97 -37.58 2.99
C PRO A 374 -16.17 -36.62 2.91
N ILE A 375 -15.98 -35.33 3.20
CA ILE A 375 -17.04 -34.31 3.33
C ILE A 375 -17.39 -33.71 1.95
N ASP A 376 -16.38 -33.49 1.11
CA ASP A 376 -16.50 -32.70 -0.13
C ASP A 376 -15.62 -33.20 -1.30
N GLY A 377 -14.78 -34.23 -1.11
CA GLY A 377 -13.93 -34.81 -2.15
C GLY A 377 -12.78 -33.91 -2.63
N THR A 378 -12.36 -32.95 -1.80
CA THR A 378 -11.06 -32.29 -1.95
C THR A 378 -9.93 -33.20 -1.41
N ALA A 379 -8.68 -32.80 -1.59
CA ALA A 379 -7.53 -33.38 -0.91
C ALA A 379 -6.39 -32.35 -0.83
N HIS A 380 -5.45 -32.54 0.09
CA HIS A 380 -4.21 -31.75 0.15
C HIS A 380 -3.19 -32.22 -0.89
N SER A 381 -2.55 -31.27 -1.57
CA SER A 381 -1.40 -31.45 -2.44
C SER A 381 -0.25 -30.57 -1.96
N VAL A 382 0.74 -31.17 -1.29
CA VAL A 382 1.93 -30.44 -0.82
C VAL A 382 3.07 -30.58 -1.82
N THR A 383 3.60 -29.44 -2.28
CA THR A 383 4.63 -29.38 -3.33
C THR A 383 5.69 -28.32 -3.02
N ASN A 384 6.85 -28.39 -3.70
CA ASN A 384 7.93 -27.41 -3.57
C ASN A 384 8.35 -26.80 -4.94
N PRO A 385 7.42 -26.20 -5.72
CA PRO A 385 7.71 -25.62 -7.03
C PRO A 385 8.81 -24.54 -7.02
N PRO A 386 9.59 -24.39 -8.11
CA PRO A 386 10.67 -23.42 -8.20
C PRO A 386 10.18 -22.00 -8.54
N GLN A 387 10.47 -21.05 -7.65
CA GLN A 387 10.48 -19.61 -7.93
C GLN A 387 11.89 -19.15 -8.34
N SER A 388 11.96 -18.23 -9.29
CA SER A 388 13.20 -17.51 -9.64
C SER A 388 12.96 -16.01 -9.75
N VAL A 389 13.89 -15.20 -9.24
CA VAL A 389 13.88 -13.73 -9.38
C VAL A 389 15.25 -13.24 -9.81
N ARG A 390 15.25 -12.28 -10.74
CA ARG A 390 16.37 -11.39 -11.06
C ARG A 390 15.88 -9.96 -10.94
N GLU A 391 16.67 -9.09 -10.33
CA GLU A 391 16.44 -7.64 -10.31
C GLU A 391 17.79 -6.91 -10.33
N ASP A 392 17.86 -5.76 -11.00
CA ASP A 392 19.05 -4.95 -11.22
C ASP A 392 18.70 -3.47 -11.01
N PHE A 393 19.01 -2.96 -9.82
CA PHE A 393 18.81 -1.57 -9.43
C PHE A 393 20.06 -0.73 -9.68
N GLY A 394 19.88 0.52 -10.12
CA GLY A 394 20.93 1.51 -10.24
C GLY A 394 20.46 2.93 -9.93
N LEU A 395 21.33 3.70 -9.26
CA LEU A 395 21.12 5.11 -8.93
C LEU A 395 22.35 5.93 -9.31
N VAL A 396 22.14 7.11 -9.89
CA VAL A 396 23.17 8.15 -10.06
C VAL A 396 22.62 9.49 -9.60
N ARG A 397 23.38 10.18 -8.72
CA ARG A 397 23.09 11.53 -8.25
C ARG A 397 24.27 12.47 -8.57
N PHE A 398 23.95 13.65 -9.07
CA PHE A 398 24.88 14.74 -9.38
C PHE A 398 24.43 16.00 -8.64
N ASP A 399 25.36 16.67 -7.96
CA ASP A 399 25.09 17.92 -7.23
C ASP A 399 26.12 18.99 -7.61
N TYR A 400 25.65 20.21 -7.91
CA TYR A 400 26.46 21.33 -8.38
C TYR A 400 26.06 22.64 -7.70
N THR A 401 26.90 23.13 -6.79
CA THR A 401 26.80 24.46 -6.19
C THR A 401 27.37 25.50 -7.18
N ILE A 402 26.54 26.10 -8.03
CA ILE A 402 26.99 27.06 -9.06
C ILE A 402 27.63 28.29 -8.40
N SER A 403 26.88 29.04 -7.59
CA SER A 403 27.33 30.27 -6.93
C SER A 403 27.25 30.14 -5.41
N ALA A 404 26.96 31.23 -4.68
CA ALA A 404 26.49 31.21 -3.28
C ALA A 404 24.97 31.45 -3.16
N ALA A 405 24.33 31.82 -4.28
CA ALA A 405 22.89 31.96 -4.41
C ALA A 405 22.26 30.76 -5.14
N ASP A 406 22.94 30.21 -6.16
CA ASP A 406 22.41 29.19 -7.08
C ASP A 406 23.05 27.83 -6.84
N SER A 407 22.23 26.78 -6.81
CA SER A 407 22.68 25.38 -6.73
C SER A 407 21.72 24.44 -7.46
N PHE A 408 22.22 23.31 -7.93
CA PHE A 408 21.46 22.37 -8.75
C PHE A 408 21.78 20.93 -8.36
N SER A 409 20.79 20.05 -8.41
CA SER A 409 20.94 18.61 -8.26
C SER A 409 20.13 17.86 -9.31
N ALA A 410 20.62 16.70 -9.71
CA ALA A 410 19.95 15.78 -10.62
C ALA A 410 20.13 14.34 -10.12
N ASN A 411 19.06 13.57 -10.12
CA ASN A 411 19.06 12.19 -9.66
C ASN A 411 18.30 11.31 -10.66
N TYR A 412 18.94 10.22 -11.11
CA TYR A 412 18.33 9.19 -11.94
C TYR A 412 18.35 7.83 -11.23
N ASN A 413 17.19 7.21 -11.11
CA ASN A 413 17.01 5.84 -10.62
C ASN A 413 16.50 4.96 -11.77
N ILE A 414 16.97 3.73 -11.83
CA ILE A 414 16.42 2.67 -12.67
C ILE A 414 16.35 1.35 -11.89
N ASP A 415 15.25 0.64 -12.07
CA ASP A 415 15.03 -0.73 -11.62
C ASP A 415 14.54 -1.57 -12.81
N ASN A 416 15.07 -2.77 -12.95
CA ASN A 416 14.72 -3.74 -13.98
C ASN A 416 14.75 -5.15 -13.37
N GLY A 417 13.60 -5.82 -13.35
CA GLY A 417 13.50 -7.14 -12.76
C GLY A 417 12.45 -8.04 -13.39
N PHE A 418 12.73 -9.34 -13.34
CA PHE A 418 11.87 -10.40 -13.81
C PHE A 418 11.68 -11.44 -12.72
N ARG A 419 10.42 -11.83 -12.47
CA ARG A 419 10.05 -12.89 -11.53
C ARG A 419 9.22 -13.98 -12.20
N SER A 420 9.50 -15.22 -11.82
CA SER A 420 8.71 -16.40 -12.11
C SER A 420 8.31 -17.00 -10.77
N VAL A 421 7.02 -16.96 -10.46
CA VAL A 421 6.45 -17.33 -9.15
C VAL A 421 5.34 -18.35 -9.37
N PRO A 422 5.40 -19.57 -8.80
CA PRO A 422 4.28 -20.50 -8.85
C PRO A 422 3.06 -19.91 -8.14
N GLN A 423 1.86 -20.22 -8.59
CA GLN A 423 0.64 -19.91 -7.83
C GLN A 423 0.44 -20.95 -6.72
N VAL A 424 -0.59 -20.74 -5.87
CA VAL A 424 -0.97 -21.72 -4.83
C VAL A 424 -1.16 -23.11 -5.47
N ASP A 425 -1.86 -23.14 -6.61
CA ASP A 425 -1.78 -24.22 -7.58
C ASP A 425 -0.45 -24.12 -8.38
N PRO A 426 0.48 -25.08 -8.21
CA PRO A 426 1.80 -25.08 -8.87
C PRO A 426 1.74 -25.38 -10.37
N ILE A 427 0.59 -25.76 -10.95
CA ILE A 427 0.43 -25.96 -12.39
C ILE A 427 0.53 -24.63 -13.14
N PHE A 428 0.08 -23.52 -12.54
CA PHE A 428 0.19 -22.19 -13.12
C PHE A 428 1.36 -21.41 -12.50
N ILE A 429 2.13 -20.78 -13.38
CA ILE A 429 3.25 -19.93 -13.02
C ILE A 429 2.91 -18.50 -13.44
N GLN A 430 2.96 -17.59 -12.46
CA GLN A 430 2.93 -16.16 -12.66
C GLN A 430 4.31 -15.69 -13.13
N LEU A 431 4.39 -15.25 -14.38
CA LEU A 431 5.52 -14.51 -14.91
C LEU A 431 5.21 -13.02 -14.74
N SER A 432 6.15 -12.23 -14.22
CA SER A 432 6.06 -10.77 -14.19
C SER A 432 7.38 -10.14 -14.63
N ASP A 433 7.27 -9.17 -15.54
CA ASP A 433 8.35 -8.31 -15.99
C ASP A 433 8.07 -6.90 -15.47
N ILE A 434 9.03 -6.29 -14.77
CA ILE A 434 8.85 -5.08 -13.97
C ILE A 434 10.03 -4.13 -14.23
N HIS A 435 9.71 -2.89 -14.61
CA HIS A 435 10.66 -1.84 -14.95
C HIS A 435 10.21 -0.52 -14.31
N SER A 436 11.07 0.13 -13.53
CA SER A 436 10.80 1.47 -12.98
C SER A 436 11.95 2.43 -13.27
N GLN A 437 11.62 3.70 -13.49
CA GLN A 437 12.58 4.79 -13.74
C GLN A 437 12.10 6.07 -13.06
N VAL A 438 13.01 6.79 -12.41
CA VAL A 438 12.72 8.10 -11.80
C VAL A 438 13.82 9.08 -12.18
N VAL A 439 13.43 10.26 -12.65
CA VAL A 439 14.27 11.45 -12.80
C VAL A 439 13.74 12.52 -11.85
N SER A 440 14.61 13.05 -10.99
CA SER A 440 14.40 14.33 -10.29
C SER A 440 15.48 15.32 -10.69
N LEU A 441 15.08 16.55 -10.99
CA LEU A 441 15.95 17.70 -11.21
C LEU A 441 15.50 18.80 -10.25
N GLN A 442 16.42 19.34 -9.46
CA GLN A 442 16.11 20.36 -8.45
C GLN A 442 17.17 21.47 -8.42
N GLU A 443 16.77 22.71 -8.73
CA GLU A 443 17.56 23.93 -8.52
C GLU A 443 17.23 24.54 -7.15
N THR A 444 18.09 25.39 -6.58
CA THR A 444 17.80 26.23 -5.40
C THR A 444 18.49 27.58 -5.51
N HIS A 445 17.68 28.64 -5.65
CA HIS A 445 18.07 30.04 -5.79
C HIS A 445 17.76 30.88 -4.54
N ILE A 446 18.76 31.56 -4.00
CA ILE A 446 18.65 32.43 -2.82
C ILE A 446 18.61 33.90 -3.27
N PHE A 447 17.40 34.42 -3.52
CA PHE A 447 17.17 35.83 -3.86
C PHE A 447 17.65 36.80 -2.78
N SER A 448 17.58 36.40 -1.51
CA SER A 448 18.16 37.13 -0.37
C SER A 448 18.33 36.20 0.84
N PRO A 449 19.07 36.60 1.89
CA PRO A 449 19.13 35.86 3.16
C PRO A 449 17.76 35.39 3.71
N ARG A 450 16.68 36.15 3.42
CA ARG A 450 15.30 35.96 3.89
C ARG A 450 14.32 35.45 2.82
N VAL A 451 14.77 35.16 1.59
CA VAL A 451 13.90 34.66 0.50
C VAL A 451 14.66 33.58 -0.25
N VAL A 452 14.16 32.35 -0.16
CA VAL A 452 14.72 31.18 -0.86
C VAL A 452 13.65 30.57 -1.76
N ASN A 453 14.11 30.13 -2.91
CA ASN A 453 13.34 29.47 -3.93
C ASN A 453 14.07 28.17 -4.35
N VAL A 454 13.33 27.16 -4.79
CA VAL A 454 13.83 25.92 -5.39
C VAL A 454 13.27 25.84 -6.83
N ALA A 455 13.76 24.98 -7.73
CA ALA A 455 13.09 24.68 -9.02
C ALA A 455 13.03 23.16 -9.29
N THR A 456 11.87 22.50 -9.20
CA THR A 456 11.74 21.02 -9.10
C THR A 456 10.94 20.44 -10.27
N PHE A 457 11.61 19.61 -11.07
CA PHE A 457 11.05 18.92 -12.24
C PHE A 457 11.24 17.41 -12.10
N GLY A 458 10.18 16.65 -12.35
CA GLY A 458 10.17 15.20 -12.18
C GLY A 458 9.61 14.43 -13.37
N PHE A 459 10.19 13.28 -13.65
CA PHE A 459 9.61 12.27 -14.53
C PHE A 459 9.78 10.88 -13.92
N THR A 460 8.67 10.23 -13.61
CA THR A 460 8.66 8.83 -13.15
C THR A 460 7.88 7.98 -14.14
N ARG A 461 8.46 6.85 -14.52
CA ARG A 461 7.83 5.83 -15.37
C ARG A 461 7.88 4.48 -14.69
N ALA A 462 6.71 3.89 -14.47
CA ALA A 462 6.55 2.56 -13.91
C ALA A 462 5.81 1.66 -14.91
N TYR A 463 6.44 0.58 -15.34
CA TYR A 463 5.92 -0.40 -16.30
C TYR A 463 5.98 -1.81 -15.72
N ALA A 464 4.88 -2.54 -15.80
CA ALA A 464 4.92 -3.98 -15.56
C ALA A 464 3.99 -4.72 -16.51
N ALA A 465 4.40 -5.94 -16.89
CA ALA A 465 3.59 -6.92 -17.59
C ALA A 465 3.49 -8.20 -16.75
N GLN A 466 2.34 -8.87 -16.81
CA GLN A 466 2.08 -10.09 -16.06
C GLN A 466 1.28 -11.09 -16.89
N VAL A 467 1.56 -12.38 -16.69
CA VAL A 467 0.72 -13.48 -17.16
C VAL A 467 0.79 -14.66 -16.18
N ASN A 468 -0.36 -15.24 -15.87
CA ASN A 468 -0.44 -16.55 -15.23
C ASN A 468 -0.61 -17.60 -16.33
N SER A 469 0.41 -18.42 -16.53
CA SER A 469 0.50 -19.37 -17.65
C SER A 469 0.79 -20.79 -17.18
N SER A 470 0.34 -21.78 -17.94
CA SER A 470 0.71 -23.18 -17.76
C SER A 470 0.97 -23.82 -19.13
N PRO A 471 2.25 -23.95 -19.56
CA PRO A 471 2.58 -24.55 -20.86
C PRO A 471 2.34 -26.07 -20.89
N SER A 472 2.03 -26.68 -19.75
CA SER A 472 1.68 -28.09 -19.60
C SER A 472 0.22 -28.42 -19.93
N ILE A 473 -0.68 -27.43 -20.01
CA ILE A 473 -2.10 -27.70 -20.32
C ILE A 473 -2.27 -27.92 -21.84
N PRO A 474 -2.85 -29.05 -22.28
CA PRO A 474 -3.13 -29.30 -23.69
C PRO A 474 -4.02 -28.22 -24.33
N ALA A 475 -3.66 -27.77 -25.53
CA ALA A 475 -4.35 -26.66 -26.21
C ALA A 475 -5.86 -26.93 -26.49
N ASN A 476 -6.29 -28.19 -26.50
CA ASN A 476 -7.70 -28.58 -26.64
C ASN A 476 -8.52 -28.45 -25.33
N LEU A 477 -7.88 -28.08 -24.20
CA LEU A 477 -8.54 -27.75 -22.94
C LEU A 477 -8.53 -26.23 -22.66
N ALA A 478 -7.91 -25.42 -23.52
CA ALA A 478 -7.92 -23.97 -23.38
C ALA A 478 -9.27 -23.38 -23.83
N PHE A 479 -9.89 -22.54 -23.00
CA PHE A 479 -11.23 -22.03 -23.31
C PHE A 479 -11.28 -21.06 -24.50
N LEU A 480 -10.16 -20.40 -24.84
CA LEU A 480 -10.00 -19.54 -26.04
C LEU A 480 -8.84 -20.06 -26.90
N PRO A 481 -9.05 -20.40 -28.19
CA PRO A 481 -7.98 -20.85 -29.09
C PRO A 481 -6.92 -19.76 -29.29
N GLY A 482 -5.65 -20.13 -29.12
CA GLY A 482 -4.54 -19.16 -29.15
C GLY A 482 -4.58 -18.15 -27.99
N GLY A 483 -5.23 -18.50 -26.87
CA GLY A 483 -5.07 -17.88 -25.56
C GLY A 483 -4.41 -18.85 -24.58
N ASN A 484 -4.33 -18.47 -23.31
CA ASN A 484 -3.99 -19.38 -22.22
C ASN A 484 -5.19 -20.24 -21.81
N ALA A 485 -4.98 -21.18 -20.87
CA ALA A 485 -5.95 -22.22 -20.52
C ALA A 485 -7.31 -21.71 -20.03
N GLY A 486 -7.36 -20.54 -19.37
CA GLY A 486 -8.51 -20.08 -18.59
C GLY A 486 -8.37 -20.37 -17.10
N SER A 487 -9.38 -20.00 -16.33
CA SER A 487 -9.43 -20.17 -14.87
C SER A 487 -10.64 -20.99 -14.42
N ILE A 488 -10.46 -21.84 -13.40
CA ILE A 488 -11.54 -22.63 -12.79
C ILE A 488 -11.51 -22.42 -11.27
N ILE A 489 -12.67 -22.04 -10.71
CA ILE A 489 -12.88 -21.76 -9.29
C ILE A 489 -13.95 -22.72 -8.74
N ILE A 490 -13.72 -23.30 -7.56
CA ILE A 490 -14.68 -24.19 -6.89
C ILE A 490 -14.93 -23.69 -5.46
N GLY A 491 -16.20 -23.49 -5.10
CA GLY A 491 -16.61 -23.01 -3.77
C GLY A 491 -16.24 -21.55 -3.50
N GLY A 492 -16.48 -20.68 -4.47
CA GLY A 492 -16.21 -19.24 -4.41
C GLY A 492 -16.82 -18.49 -5.62
N GLY A 493 -16.40 -17.24 -5.83
CA GLY A 493 -16.85 -16.42 -6.96
C GLY A 493 -16.24 -16.81 -8.32
N VAL A 494 -16.60 -16.10 -9.39
CA VAL A 494 -16.10 -16.36 -10.77
C VAL A 494 -14.73 -15.72 -11.08
N ILE A 495 -14.04 -15.26 -10.05
CA ILE A 495 -12.75 -14.57 -10.14
C ILE A 495 -11.75 -15.16 -9.14
N THR A 496 -10.50 -15.28 -9.56
CA THR A 496 -9.41 -15.94 -8.81
C THR A 496 -8.78 -15.08 -7.72
N ALA A 497 -9.24 -13.82 -7.57
CA ALA A 497 -8.76 -12.84 -6.60
C ALA A 497 -9.74 -12.71 -5.42
N GLN A 498 -10.34 -13.84 -5.01
CA GLN A 498 -11.31 -13.96 -3.93
C GLN A 498 -11.15 -15.32 -3.23
N PRO A 499 -11.49 -15.43 -1.92
CA PRO A 499 -11.52 -16.70 -1.21
C PRO A 499 -12.37 -17.76 -1.90
N SER A 500 -11.88 -19.00 -1.87
CA SER A 500 -12.54 -20.19 -2.45
C SER A 500 -12.19 -21.44 -1.64
N ALA A 501 -13.04 -22.47 -1.69
CA ALA A 501 -12.84 -23.73 -0.96
C ALA A 501 -11.69 -24.58 -1.53
N VAL A 502 -11.49 -24.52 -2.85
CA VAL A 502 -10.40 -25.21 -3.58
C VAL A 502 -9.47 -24.16 -4.18
N ALA A 503 -8.17 -24.40 -4.14
CA ALA A 503 -7.17 -23.51 -4.75
C ALA A 503 -7.50 -23.25 -6.22
N ALA A 504 -7.73 -21.98 -6.57
CA ALA A 504 -8.21 -21.61 -7.90
C ALA A 504 -7.14 -21.85 -8.98
N ALA A 505 -7.47 -22.67 -9.98
CA ALA A 505 -6.64 -22.85 -11.17
C ALA A 505 -6.68 -21.54 -11.97
N SER A 506 -5.57 -20.81 -12.06
CA SER A 506 -5.59 -19.35 -12.21
C SER A 506 -5.01 -18.81 -13.53
N GLY A 507 -5.35 -19.41 -14.68
CA GLY A 507 -4.88 -18.97 -16.01
C GLY A 507 -5.58 -17.72 -16.57
N ASN A 508 -4.80 -16.77 -17.09
CA ASN A 508 -5.29 -15.55 -17.73
C ASN A 508 -4.52 -15.21 -19.01
N ASN A 509 -5.03 -14.28 -19.83
CA ASN A 509 -4.24 -13.74 -20.95
C ASN A 509 -3.20 -12.73 -20.39
N PRO A 510 -2.07 -12.51 -21.10
CA PRO A 510 -1.12 -11.47 -20.71
C PRO A 510 -1.75 -10.08 -20.62
N TYR A 511 -1.40 -9.32 -19.59
CA TYR A 511 -1.81 -7.94 -19.41
C TYR A 511 -0.63 -7.06 -18.97
N PHE A 512 -0.71 -5.75 -19.21
CA PHE A 512 0.31 -4.78 -18.78
C PHE A 512 -0.29 -3.45 -18.32
N GLY A 513 0.48 -2.78 -17.46
CA GLY A 513 0.23 -1.42 -17.00
C GLY A 513 1.48 -0.55 -17.16
N ALA A 514 1.30 0.68 -17.64
CA ALA A 514 2.37 1.65 -17.84
C ALA A 514 1.93 3.04 -17.35
N ARG A 515 2.43 3.48 -16.19
CA ARG A 515 2.22 4.82 -15.63
C ARG A 515 3.40 5.74 -16.00
N ASN A 516 3.10 6.95 -16.44
CA ASN A 516 4.06 8.06 -16.51
C ASN A 516 3.53 9.22 -15.63
N HIS A 517 4.34 9.70 -14.70
CA HIS A 517 4.07 10.86 -13.85
C HIS A 517 5.06 11.97 -14.26
N PHE A 518 4.57 13.14 -14.63
CA PHE A 518 5.41 14.32 -14.90
C PHE A 518 5.09 15.38 -13.84
N THR A 519 6.06 15.69 -12.99
CA THR A 519 5.91 16.60 -11.85
C THR A 519 6.54 17.95 -12.17
N TYR A 520 5.79 19.03 -11.95
CA TYR A 520 6.25 20.42 -11.99
C TYR A 520 5.79 21.04 -10.67
N ALA A 521 6.70 21.25 -9.72
CA ALA A 521 6.33 21.64 -8.35
C ALA A 521 6.83 23.05 -8.01
N ASP A 522 6.09 23.75 -7.15
CA ASP A 522 6.28 25.12 -6.67
C ASP A 522 6.18 25.21 -5.08
N ASP A 523 7.25 25.52 -4.31
CA ASP A 523 7.36 26.32 -3.05
C ASP A 523 8.37 27.54 -3.15
N VAL A 524 8.06 28.63 -2.45
CA VAL A 524 9.02 29.66 -1.98
C VAL A 524 8.91 29.82 -0.47
N HIS A 525 10.05 29.97 0.20
CA HIS A 525 10.12 30.25 1.64
C HIS A 525 10.64 31.67 1.89
N PHE A 526 9.97 32.45 2.74
CA PHE A 526 10.46 33.77 3.15
C PHE A 526 10.18 34.12 4.62
N THR A 527 11.10 34.85 5.25
CA THR A 527 11.04 35.16 6.69
C THR A 527 10.95 36.67 6.96
N ARG A 528 10.05 37.07 7.87
CA ARG A 528 9.85 38.49 8.24
C ARG A 528 9.45 38.63 9.70
N GLY A 529 10.43 38.87 10.57
CA GLY A 529 10.22 38.98 12.01
C GLY A 529 9.76 37.65 12.60
N ALA A 530 8.64 37.65 13.33
CA ALA A 530 8.08 36.44 13.95
C ALA A 530 7.37 35.47 12.97
N HIS A 531 7.41 35.73 11.66
CA HIS A 531 6.71 34.95 10.63
C HIS A 531 7.69 34.26 9.67
N ALA A 532 7.50 32.96 9.46
CA ALA A 532 8.17 32.17 8.44
C ALA A 532 7.12 31.62 7.46
N TRP A 533 7.06 32.24 6.27
CA TRP A 533 6.10 31.90 5.23
C TRP A 533 6.66 30.83 4.30
N SER A 534 5.81 29.91 3.88
CA SER A 534 6.04 28.97 2.77
C SER A 534 4.81 28.98 1.87
N ALA A 535 4.97 29.23 0.57
CA ALA A 535 3.84 29.33 -0.36
C ALA A 535 4.24 28.84 -1.74
N GLY A 536 3.31 28.23 -2.48
CA GLY A 536 3.67 27.50 -3.68
C GLY A 536 2.51 26.99 -4.52
N VAL A 537 2.82 26.36 -5.64
CA VAL A 537 1.88 25.71 -6.56
C VAL A 537 2.37 24.30 -6.91
N TRP A 538 1.59 23.50 -7.60
CA TRP A 538 2.02 22.19 -8.06
C TRP A 538 1.17 21.81 -9.26
N ALA A 539 1.80 21.26 -10.29
CA ALA A 539 1.14 20.77 -11.48
C ALA A 539 1.72 19.38 -11.81
N HIS A 540 0.83 18.44 -12.07
CA HIS A 540 1.21 17.05 -12.24
C HIS A 540 0.40 16.40 -13.35
N ARG A 541 1.08 15.59 -14.18
CA ARG A 541 0.48 14.91 -15.32
C ARG A 541 0.58 13.41 -15.14
N VAL A 542 -0.54 12.75 -14.89
CA VAL A 542 -0.61 11.28 -14.91
C VAL A 542 -1.03 10.79 -16.28
N GLN A 543 -0.26 9.85 -16.82
CA GLN A 543 -0.65 9.02 -17.96
C GLN A 543 -0.66 7.57 -17.52
N GLU A 544 -1.85 6.99 -17.36
CA GLU A 544 -2.03 5.55 -17.15
C GLU A 544 -2.32 4.88 -18.50
N ASN A 545 -1.69 3.74 -18.79
CA ASN A 545 -1.94 2.96 -20.00
C ASN A 545 -2.09 1.49 -19.61
N LEU A 546 -3.20 0.87 -19.97
CA LEU A 546 -3.57 -0.48 -19.54
C LEU A 546 -3.94 -1.31 -20.77
N ALA A 547 -3.51 -2.57 -20.79
CA ALA A 547 -3.94 -3.55 -21.80
C ALA A 547 -4.18 -4.90 -21.14
N GLY A 548 -5.39 -5.44 -21.32
CA GLY A 548 -5.93 -6.48 -20.45
C GLY A 548 -6.28 -5.94 -19.07
N ALA A 549 -7.23 -6.60 -18.40
CA ALA A 549 -7.42 -6.45 -16.96
C ALA A 549 -6.56 -7.49 -16.22
N ALA A 550 -6.37 -7.35 -14.91
CA ALA A 550 -5.87 -8.44 -14.06
C ALA A 550 -6.71 -9.73 -14.22
N GLN A 551 -7.99 -9.54 -14.51
CA GLN A 551 -8.98 -10.58 -14.81
C GLN A 551 -9.33 -10.57 -16.31
N GLY A 552 -8.32 -10.31 -17.17
CA GLY A 552 -8.37 -10.25 -18.64
C GLY A 552 -8.64 -11.62 -19.24
N SER A 553 -9.84 -12.11 -18.97
CA SER A 553 -10.14 -13.52 -18.79
C SER A 553 -9.84 -14.35 -20.03
N ALA A 554 -9.06 -15.41 -19.84
CA ALA A 554 -8.90 -16.48 -20.82
C ALA A 554 -10.11 -17.46 -20.79
N GLY A 555 -11.29 -16.96 -20.40
CA GLY A 555 -12.42 -17.71 -19.85
C GLY A 555 -12.23 -17.99 -18.35
N ASN A 556 -13.20 -17.62 -17.51
CA ASN A 556 -13.29 -18.06 -16.12
C ASN A 556 -14.60 -18.82 -15.93
N VAL A 557 -14.57 -19.90 -15.15
CA VAL A 557 -15.74 -20.72 -14.82
C VAL A 557 -15.77 -21.00 -13.32
N ALA A 558 -16.93 -20.77 -12.69
CA ALA A 558 -17.17 -21.09 -11.28
C ALA A 558 -18.08 -22.32 -11.15
N TYR A 559 -17.79 -23.14 -10.13
CA TYR A 559 -18.63 -24.25 -9.67
C TYR A 559 -18.80 -24.13 -8.15
N ARG A 560 -19.94 -24.59 -7.60
CA ARG A 560 -20.15 -24.53 -6.13
C ARG A 560 -19.34 -25.59 -5.39
N THR A 561 -19.28 -26.79 -5.95
CA THR A 561 -18.72 -27.99 -5.32
C THR A 561 -17.89 -28.79 -6.31
N VAL A 562 -17.00 -29.67 -5.82
CA VAL A 562 -16.26 -30.63 -6.67
C VAL A 562 -17.26 -31.53 -7.43
N SER A 563 -18.39 -31.88 -6.82
CA SER A 563 -19.49 -32.60 -7.46
C SER A 563 -20.10 -31.82 -8.63
N ASP A 564 -20.45 -30.54 -8.46
CA ASP A 564 -20.97 -29.71 -9.56
C ASP A 564 -19.94 -29.54 -10.69
N PHE A 565 -18.65 -29.47 -10.38
CA PHE A 565 -17.57 -29.48 -11.36
C PHE A 565 -17.54 -30.79 -12.17
N LEU A 566 -17.54 -31.96 -11.50
CA LEU A 566 -17.55 -33.27 -12.17
C LEU A 566 -18.82 -33.54 -12.99
N LEU A 567 -19.95 -32.95 -12.60
CA LEU A 567 -21.23 -33.05 -13.30
C LEU A 567 -21.40 -31.98 -14.42
N ASP A 568 -20.38 -31.14 -14.65
CA ASP A 568 -20.38 -29.93 -15.48
C ASP A 568 -21.62 -29.03 -15.27
N LYS A 569 -21.81 -28.59 -14.02
CA LYS A 569 -22.88 -27.68 -13.57
C LYS A 569 -22.31 -26.36 -13.06
N PRO A 570 -21.75 -25.51 -13.94
CA PRO A 570 -21.19 -24.23 -13.55
C PRO A 570 -22.25 -23.32 -12.93
N SER A 571 -21.88 -22.54 -11.91
CA SER A 571 -22.71 -21.47 -11.35
C SER A 571 -22.69 -20.22 -12.23
N GLN A 572 -21.55 -19.94 -12.87
CA GLN A 572 -21.35 -18.82 -13.79
C GLN A 572 -20.13 -19.10 -14.68
N ALA A 573 -20.11 -18.52 -15.88
CA ALA A 573 -18.88 -18.31 -16.64
C ALA A 573 -18.84 -16.89 -17.22
N ILE A 574 -17.63 -16.34 -17.34
CA ILE A 574 -17.36 -15.02 -17.91
C ILE A 574 -16.15 -15.08 -18.84
N LEU A 575 -16.06 -14.15 -19.80
CA LEU A 575 -14.90 -14.03 -20.69
C LEU A 575 -14.73 -12.61 -21.23
N VAL A 576 -13.56 -12.32 -21.80
CA VAL A 576 -13.32 -11.13 -22.64
C VAL A 576 -12.69 -11.60 -23.95
N ARG A 577 -13.40 -11.45 -25.08
CA ARG A 577 -12.95 -12.03 -26.37
C ARG A 577 -11.74 -11.30 -26.96
N ASN A 578 -11.82 -9.97 -26.99
CA ASN A 578 -10.97 -9.11 -27.81
C ASN A 578 -10.50 -7.87 -27.02
N PRO A 579 -9.65 -8.02 -25.98
CA PRO A 579 -9.22 -6.87 -25.16
C PRO A 579 -8.38 -5.87 -25.97
N VAL A 580 -8.69 -4.59 -25.83
CA VAL A 580 -8.03 -3.45 -26.48
C VAL A 580 -7.29 -2.59 -25.42
N PRO A 581 -6.06 -2.09 -25.70
CA PRO A 581 -5.36 -1.16 -24.82
C PRO A 581 -6.06 0.20 -24.70
N VAL A 582 -6.17 0.75 -23.49
CA VAL A 582 -6.70 2.10 -23.18
C VAL A 582 -5.64 2.98 -22.53
N GLY A 583 -5.78 4.30 -22.64
CA GLY A 583 -4.86 5.28 -22.05
C GLY A 583 -5.57 6.40 -21.31
N TYR A 584 -5.71 6.28 -19.99
CA TYR A 584 -6.27 7.34 -19.14
C TYR A 584 -5.26 8.45 -18.84
N ARG A 585 -5.77 9.66 -18.65
CA ARG A 585 -5.03 10.90 -18.56
C ARG A 585 -5.70 11.80 -17.52
N SER A 586 -4.94 12.28 -16.55
CA SER A 586 -5.30 13.43 -15.71
C SER A 586 -4.23 14.51 -15.76
N TRP A 587 -4.65 15.75 -15.61
CA TRP A 587 -3.90 16.78 -14.91
C TRP A 587 -4.37 16.84 -13.46
N GLU A 588 -3.42 17.06 -12.56
CA GLU A 588 -3.64 17.39 -11.16
C GLU A 588 -2.92 18.71 -10.88
N GLY A 589 -3.48 19.51 -9.97
CA GLY A 589 -2.95 20.81 -9.62
C GLY A 589 -3.17 21.14 -8.15
N ALA A 590 -2.32 21.98 -7.57
CA ALA A 590 -2.52 22.54 -6.26
C ALA A 590 -1.93 23.94 -6.14
N VAL A 591 -2.42 24.71 -5.17
CA VAL A 591 -1.76 25.94 -4.66
C VAL A 591 -1.81 25.91 -3.14
N TYR A 592 -0.82 26.49 -2.47
CA TYR A 592 -0.81 26.56 -1.01
C TYR A 592 -0.10 27.80 -0.46
N VAL A 593 -0.46 28.16 0.77
CA VAL A 593 0.23 29.16 1.59
C VAL A 593 0.22 28.70 3.05
N GLN A 594 1.33 28.93 3.74
CA GLN A 594 1.53 28.60 5.14
C GLN A 594 2.37 29.68 5.83
N ASP A 595 2.05 29.96 7.09
CA ASP A 595 2.76 30.88 7.97
C ASP A 595 3.05 30.16 9.29
N GLU A 596 4.33 30.06 9.65
CA GLU A 596 4.79 29.58 10.96
C GLU A 596 5.17 30.78 11.83
N ILE A 597 4.35 31.01 12.85
CA ILE A 597 4.33 32.23 13.66
C ILE A 597 4.90 31.93 15.04
N THR A 598 6.05 32.52 15.36
CA THR A 598 6.64 32.49 16.71
C THR A 598 5.91 33.47 17.63
N LEU A 599 4.71 33.08 18.10
CA LEU A 599 3.88 33.87 19.01
C LEU A 599 4.62 34.24 20.31
N ARG A 600 5.46 33.33 20.81
CA ARG A 600 6.43 33.55 21.89
C ARG A 600 7.67 32.69 21.65
N ARG A 601 8.78 33.00 22.33
CA ARG A 601 10.06 32.23 22.28
C ARG A 601 9.94 30.73 22.61
N ASN A 602 8.78 30.28 23.10
CA ASN A 602 8.46 28.90 23.45
C ASN A 602 7.07 28.46 22.92
N LEU A 603 6.45 29.22 22.01
CA LEU A 603 5.10 28.96 21.50
C LEU A 603 5.02 29.33 20.01
N ASN A 604 4.92 28.31 19.15
CA ASN A 604 4.80 28.42 17.71
C ASN A 604 3.40 28.01 17.24
N LEU A 605 2.84 28.74 16.28
CA LEU A 605 1.55 28.49 15.63
C LEU A 605 1.76 28.43 14.13
N ARG A 606 1.42 27.30 13.50
CA ARG A 606 1.37 27.12 12.04
C ARG A 606 -0.06 27.28 11.56
N LEU A 607 -0.28 28.19 10.62
CA LEU A 607 -1.54 28.33 9.88
C LEU A 607 -1.26 28.07 8.40
N GLY A 608 -1.97 27.12 7.80
CA GLY A 608 -1.82 26.80 6.38
C GLY A 608 -3.16 26.61 5.67
N LEU A 609 -3.15 26.86 4.37
CA LEU A 609 -4.26 26.58 3.47
C LEU A 609 -3.69 26.05 2.16
N ARG A 610 -4.23 24.93 1.70
CA ARG A 610 -4.00 24.36 0.38
C ARG A 610 -5.33 24.30 -0.39
N ASP A 611 -5.28 24.43 -1.71
CA ASP A 611 -6.37 24.10 -2.63
C ASP A 611 -5.84 23.08 -3.63
N GLU A 612 -6.58 22.02 -3.91
CA GLU A 612 -6.20 20.98 -4.88
C GLU A 612 -7.29 20.76 -5.94
N MET A 613 -6.88 20.31 -7.13
CA MET A 613 -7.78 20.03 -8.25
C MET A 613 -7.27 18.91 -9.15
N THR A 614 -8.17 18.33 -9.94
CA THR A 614 -7.83 17.50 -11.11
C THR A 614 -8.84 17.72 -12.23
N ASP A 615 -8.46 17.48 -13.50
CA ASP A 615 -9.42 17.41 -14.62
C ASP A 615 -10.11 16.04 -14.75
N GLY A 616 -9.74 15.06 -13.93
CA GLY A 616 -10.33 13.72 -13.85
C GLY A 616 -9.79 12.74 -14.90
N TRP A 617 -10.42 11.57 -15.01
CA TRP A 617 -10.01 10.52 -15.94
C TRP A 617 -10.49 10.79 -17.35
N ASN A 618 -9.55 11.10 -18.24
CA ASN A 618 -9.81 11.34 -19.66
C ASN A 618 -9.09 10.28 -20.53
N GLU A 619 -9.77 9.58 -21.44
CA GLU A 619 -9.15 8.58 -22.33
C GLU A 619 -8.57 9.23 -23.58
N ALA A 620 -7.31 8.91 -23.90
CA ALA A 620 -6.49 9.60 -24.89
C ALA A 620 -6.99 9.53 -26.35
N PHE A 621 -7.96 8.67 -26.66
CA PHE A 621 -8.53 8.48 -27.99
C PHE A 621 -10.08 8.52 -27.96
N GLY A 622 -10.68 9.07 -26.90
CA GLY A 622 -12.14 9.19 -26.75
C GLY A 622 -12.88 7.89 -26.38
N ARG A 623 -12.15 6.86 -25.93
CA ARG A 623 -12.69 5.52 -25.67
C ARG A 623 -13.04 5.25 -24.21
N CYS A 624 -13.30 6.28 -23.39
CA CYS A 624 -13.76 5.98 -22.04
C CYS A 624 -15.16 5.36 -22.07
N THR A 625 -15.36 4.33 -21.26
CA THR A 625 -16.61 3.61 -21.10
C THR A 625 -16.88 3.45 -19.62
N ASN A 626 -17.87 4.19 -19.09
CA ASN A 626 -18.25 4.14 -17.68
C ASN A 626 -19.77 4.05 -17.56
N TYR A 627 -20.29 3.25 -16.62
CA TYR A 627 -21.72 3.05 -16.48
C TYR A 627 -22.39 4.20 -15.73
N PHE A 628 -23.47 4.74 -16.31
CA PHE A 628 -24.26 5.83 -15.74
C PHE A 628 -25.57 5.29 -15.18
N PHE A 629 -26.26 6.11 -14.38
CA PHE A 629 -27.48 5.75 -13.65
C PHE A 629 -28.64 6.64 -14.08
N ASP A 630 -29.87 6.19 -13.89
CA ASP A 630 -31.07 6.99 -14.10
C ASP A 630 -31.48 7.78 -12.83
N PRO A 631 -32.52 8.63 -12.87
CA PRO A 631 -32.97 9.40 -11.69
C PRO A 631 -33.55 8.57 -10.52
N GLY A 632 -33.73 7.25 -10.71
CA GLY A 632 -34.08 6.27 -9.69
C GLY A 632 -32.88 5.43 -9.22
N PHE A 633 -31.65 5.79 -9.62
CA PHE A 633 -30.41 5.05 -9.38
C PHE A 633 -30.34 3.67 -10.07
N VAL A 634 -31.17 3.43 -11.10
CA VAL A 634 -31.06 2.21 -11.90
C VAL A 634 -29.90 2.34 -12.89
N ILE A 635 -29.00 1.37 -12.89
CA ILE A 635 -27.87 1.32 -13.83
C ILE A 635 -28.36 1.26 -15.28
N GLN A 636 -27.75 2.04 -16.17
CA GLN A 636 -28.09 2.05 -17.59
C GLN A 636 -27.56 0.79 -18.30
N THR A 637 -28.28 0.32 -19.32
CA THR A 637 -27.94 -0.94 -20.02
C THR A 637 -26.64 -0.86 -20.82
N ASN A 638 -26.37 0.30 -21.41
CA ASN A 638 -25.12 0.62 -22.12
C ASN A 638 -24.33 1.66 -21.31
N PRO A 639 -22.98 1.61 -21.28
CA PRO A 639 -22.20 2.63 -20.60
C PRO A 639 -22.20 3.95 -21.38
N HIS A 640 -21.94 5.06 -20.69
CA HIS A 640 -21.59 6.31 -21.35
C HIS A 640 -20.32 6.11 -22.19
N GLY A 641 -20.30 6.64 -23.41
CA GLY A 641 -19.28 6.34 -24.42
C GLY A 641 -19.59 5.13 -25.31
N PHE A 642 -20.69 4.40 -25.06
CA PHE A 642 -21.19 3.38 -25.99
C PHE A 642 -22.17 3.98 -27.00
N ASP A 643 -21.83 3.86 -28.28
CA ASP A 643 -22.76 4.05 -29.40
C ASP A 643 -23.08 2.67 -30.02
N GLN A 644 -24.27 2.54 -30.62
CA GLN A 644 -24.75 1.28 -31.19
C GLN A 644 -24.05 0.83 -32.48
N ASN A 645 -23.07 1.60 -32.96
CA ASN A 645 -22.24 1.35 -34.14
C ASN A 645 -20.76 1.05 -33.78
N GLY A 646 -20.40 1.07 -32.49
CA GLY A 646 -19.03 0.87 -31.99
C GLY A 646 -18.13 2.12 -32.00
N GLN A 647 -18.67 3.31 -32.26
CA GLN A 647 -17.98 4.59 -32.34
C GLN A 647 -18.10 5.38 -31.02
N GLY A 648 -17.33 5.00 -30.01
CA GLY A 648 -17.27 5.72 -28.74
C GLY A 648 -16.49 7.04 -28.83
N PHE A 649 -17.07 8.13 -28.32
CA PHE A 649 -16.49 9.49 -28.33
C PHE A 649 -16.57 10.18 -26.94
N ALA A 650 -16.38 9.43 -25.86
CA ALA A 650 -16.31 9.97 -24.51
C ALA A 650 -14.85 10.14 -24.07
N ASN A 651 -14.38 11.40 -24.06
CA ASN A 651 -13.07 11.73 -23.48
C ASN A 651 -13.11 11.51 -21.97
N SER A 652 -13.97 12.22 -21.23
CA SER A 652 -14.15 12.09 -19.79
C SER A 652 -14.91 10.81 -19.41
N CYS A 653 -14.44 10.13 -18.36
CA CYS A 653 -15.13 9.04 -17.69
C CYS A 653 -16.16 9.51 -16.64
N LEU A 654 -16.08 10.77 -16.21
CA LEU A 654 -16.99 11.42 -15.28
C LEU A 654 -18.09 12.18 -16.04
N ALA A 655 -19.34 12.08 -15.56
CA ALA A 655 -20.44 12.97 -15.92
C ALA A 655 -20.25 14.37 -15.31
N LYS A 656 -19.72 14.42 -14.09
CA LYS A 656 -19.44 15.65 -13.35
C LYS A 656 -18.17 15.47 -12.53
N ASN A 657 -17.22 16.38 -12.71
CA ASN A 657 -16.05 16.49 -11.85
C ASN A 657 -16.37 17.42 -10.66
N ASN A 658 -16.21 16.93 -9.43
CA ASN A 658 -16.33 17.73 -8.20
C ASN A 658 -14.97 18.21 -7.66
N ALA A 659 -13.87 17.63 -8.14
CA ALA A 659 -12.50 17.88 -7.71
C ALA A 659 -11.88 19.10 -8.43
N THR A 660 -12.65 20.18 -8.60
CA THR A 660 -12.18 21.41 -9.26
C THR A 660 -11.58 22.42 -8.29
N HIS A 661 -11.97 22.36 -7.02
CA HIS A 661 -11.38 23.05 -5.87
C HIS A 661 -11.61 22.20 -4.62
N LEU A 662 -10.57 22.01 -3.81
CA LEU A 662 -10.52 21.15 -2.64
C LEU A 662 -9.75 21.89 -1.55
N LEU A 663 -10.47 22.73 -0.79
CA LEU A 663 -9.90 23.59 0.24
C LEU A 663 -9.52 22.80 1.50
N GLN A 664 -8.23 22.80 1.80
CA GLN A 664 -7.57 22.00 2.83
C GLN A 664 -6.90 22.92 3.86
N PRO A 665 -7.61 23.39 4.90
CA PRO A 665 -7.00 24.11 6.01
C PRO A 665 -6.10 23.22 6.86
N ARG A 666 -5.03 23.82 7.40
CA ARG A 666 -4.03 23.25 8.30
C ARG A 666 -3.85 24.16 9.52
N VAL A 667 -3.86 23.57 10.71
CA VAL A 667 -3.45 24.24 11.95
C VAL A 667 -2.44 23.36 12.68
N GLY A 668 -1.40 23.96 13.23
CA GLY A 668 -0.44 23.29 14.10
C GLY A 668 -0.03 24.19 15.25
N LEU A 669 0.17 23.63 16.44
CA LEU A 669 0.63 24.32 17.63
C LEU A 669 1.81 23.54 18.23
N ALA A 670 2.88 24.23 18.62
CA ALA A 670 3.97 23.66 19.39
C ALA A 670 4.32 24.57 20.57
N TRP A 671 4.35 24.01 21.77
CA TRP A 671 4.56 24.74 23.02
C TRP A 671 5.57 24.01 23.91
N ASP A 672 6.61 24.69 24.36
CA ASP A 672 7.44 24.26 25.50
C ASP A 672 6.97 24.99 26.77
N PRO A 673 6.28 24.32 27.71
CA PRO A 673 5.80 24.94 28.95
C PRO A 673 6.92 25.51 29.85
N THR A 674 8.17 25.07 29.65
CA THR A 674 9.31 25.39 30.51
C THR A 674 10.28 26.42 29.93
N GLY A 675 10.30 26.61 28.61
CA GLY A 675 11.28 27.45 27.91
C GLY A 675 12.72 26.93 27.97
N LYS A 676 12.91 25.61 28.13
CA LYS A 676 14.20 24.92 28.32
C LYS A 676 14.49 23.85 27.27
N GLY A 677 13.55 23.55 26.38
CA GLY A 677 13.65 22.47 25.39
C GLY A 677 13.55 21.05 25.99
N THR A 678 13.17 20.90 27.26
CA THR A 678 13.05 19.58 27.92
C THR A 678 11.62 19.03 27.91
N TRP A 679 10.62 19.86 27.58
CA TRP A 679 9.22 19.50 27.38
C TRP A 679 8.72 20.07 26.06
N SER A 680 7.79 19.36 25.42
CA SER A 680 7.01 19.88 24.30
C SER A 680 5.59 19.33 24.33
N VAL A 681 4.64 20.17 23.99
CA VAL A 681 3.23 19.84 23.74
C VAL A 681 2.94 20.30 22.31
N ARG A 682 2.68 19.34 21.42
CA ARG A 682 2.36 19.58 20.01
C ARG A 682 0.93 19.16 19.73
N ALA A 683 0.18 19.95 18.99
CA ALA A 683 -1.19 19.62 18.59
C ALA A 683 -1.43 20.03 17.13
N GLY A 684 -2.24 19.25 16.41
CA GLY A 684 -2.52 19.48 14.99
C GLY A 684 -3.99 19.27 14.63
N PHE A 685 -4.43 19.93 13.56
CA PHE A 685 -5.68 19.65 12.86
C PHE A 685 -5.52 19.93 11.36
N GLY A 686 -6.14 19.11 10.51
CA GLY A 686 -6.22 19.40 9.08
C GLY A 686 -7.24 18.56 8.31
N ILE A 687 -7.65 19.08 7.15
CA ILE A 687 -8.52 18.37 6.19
C ILE A 687 -7.69 17.99 4.96
N HIS A 688 -7.48 16.71 4.70
CA HIS A 688 -6.69 16.22 3.54
C HIS A 688 -7.60 15.55 2.51
N ASN A 689 -7.24 15.62 1.23
CA ASN A 689 -7.91 14.87 0.17
C ASN A 689 -7.02 13.81 -0.46
N ASP A 690 -7.65 12.81 -1.06
CA ASP A 690 -6.98 11.78 -1.85
C ASP A 690 -7.31 11.99 -3.34
N LEU A 691 -6.39 12.61 -4.09
CA LEU A 691 -6.41 12.62 -5.56
C LEU A 691 -6.08 11.21 -6.04
N VAL A 692 -7.12 10.38 -6.11
CA VAL A 692 -7.04 9.02 -6.64
C VAL A 692 -6.60 9.10 -8.10
N ASP A 693 -5.50 8.44 -8.45
CA ASP A 693 -4.91 8.43 -9.80
C ASP A 693 -4.89 7.02 -10.44
N ASN A 694 -5.58 6.06 -9.82
CA ASN A 694 -5.50 4.63 -10.14
C ASN A 694 -6.83 3.94 -10.54
N LEU A 695 -7.95 4.67 -10.71
CA LEU A 695 -9.25 4.06 -11.05
C LEU A 695 -9.40 3.56 -12.50
N GLY A 696 -8.43 3.75 -13.40
CA GLY A 696 -8.57 3.38 -14.81
C GLY A 696 -8.88 1.90 -15.05
N ILE A 697 -8.34 0.99 -14.22
CA ILE A 697 -8.65 -0.45 -14.24
C ILE A 697 -10.16 -0.74 -14.05
N ARG A 698 -10.93 0.18 -13.47
CA ARG A 698 -12.36 0.00 -13.16
C ARG A 698 -13.31 0.49 -14.26
N ALA A 699 -12.90 1.48 -15.05
CA ALA A 699 -13.55 1.80 -16.32
C ALA A 699 -13.09 0.88 -17.48
N TYR A 700 -12.05 0.05 -17.27
CA TYR A 700 -11.46 -0.77 -18.33
C TYR A 700 -12.37 -1.83 -18.97
N PRO A 701 -13.04 -2.76 -18.24
CA PRO A 701 -13.56 -4.01 -18.80
C PRO A 701 -14.96 -3.90 -19.43
N ASN A 702 -15.28 -2.73 -19.99
CA ASN A 702 -16.60 -2.36 -20.46
C ASN A 702 -16.77 -2.50 -21.99
N PRO A 703 -18.01 -2.71 -22.48
CA PRO A 703 -18.30 -2.66 -23.91
C PRO A 703 -18.20 -1.21 -24.46
N PRO A 704 -17.81 -1.02 -25.74
CA PRO A 704 -17.56 -2.06 -26.74
C PRO A 704 -16.11 -2.58 -26.77
N PHE A 705 -15.17 -1.92 -26.08
CA PHE A 705 -13.73 -2.15 -26.28
C PHE A 705 -13.17 -3.38 -25.55
N ASN A 706 -13.71 -3.72 -24.38
CA ASN A 706 -13.16 -4.75 -23.48
C ASN A 706 -14.26 -5.60 -22.83
N ALA A 707 -15.41 -5.73 -23.49
CA ALA A 707 -16.65 -6.19 -22.90
C ALA A 707 -16.52 -7.51 -22.13
N ARG A 708 -16.80 -7.46 -20.83
CA ARG A 708 -16.90 -8.63 -19.95
C ARG A 708 -18.24 -9.33 -20.14
N GLU A 709 -18.26 -10.33 -21.02
CA GLU A 709 -19.45 -11.10 -21.36
C GLU A 709 -19.77 -12.11 -20.26
N GLN A 710 -21.01 -12.10 -19.73
CA GLN A 710 -21.52 -13.22 -18.96
C GLN A 710 -22.05 -14.28 -19.91
N VAL A 711 -21.46 -15.47 -19.86
CA VAL A 711 -21.87 -16.58 -20.72
C VAL A 711 -23.19 -17.15 -20.22
N THR A 712 -24.22 -17.10 -21.06
CA THR A 712 -25.51 -17.75 -20.79
C THR A 712 -25.38 -19.26 -21.05
N ILE A 713 -25.55 -20.06 -20.00
CA ILE A 713 -25.38 -21.52 -20.06
C ILE A 713 -26.76 -22.17 -20.12
N PRO A 714 -27.11 -22.94 -21.19
CA PRO A 714 -28.45 -23.48 -21.36
C PRO A 714 -28.85 -24.47 -20.25
N SER A 715 -30.09 -24.41 -19.79
CA SER A 715 -30.62 -25.29 -18.74
C SER A 715 -30.43 -26.77 -19.08
N GLY A 716 -29.64 -27.49 -18.27
CA GLY A 716 -29.32 -28.91 -18.50
C GLY A 716 -28.10 -29.17 -19.40
N SER A 717 -27.42 -28.12 -19.86
CA SER A 717 -26.10 -28.18 -20.51
C SER A 717 -25.02 -27.63 -19.56
N GLY A 718 -23.79 -28.09 -19.74
CA GLY A 718 -22.60 -27.60 -19.02
C GLY A 718 -21.73 -26.66 -19.87
N ILE A 719 -20.58 -26.22 -19.33
CA ILE A 719 -19.69 -25.31 -20.06
C ILE A 719 -19.06 -25.98 -21.28
N LEU A 720 -18.81 -27.29 -21.23
CA LEU A 720 -18.15 -28.05 -22.30
C LEU A 720 -18.89 -27.98 -23.64
N ALA A 721 -20.21 -27.79 -23.63
CA ALA A 721 -21.02 -27.63 -24.84
C ALA A 721 -20.81 -26.27 -25.55
N LEU A 722 -20.14 -25.31 -24.91
CA LEU A 722 -19.86 -23.96 -25.41
C LEU A 722 -18.38 -23.74 -25.75
N LEU A 723 -17.53 -24.73 -25.49
CA LEU A 723 -16.07 -24.66 -25.68
C LEU A 723 -15.63 -25.29 -27.02
N PRO A 724 -14.58 -24.77 -27.67
CA PRO A 724 -13.83 -23.57 -27.30
C PRO A 724 -14.51 -22.27 -27.79
N PHE A 725 -14.49 -21.23 -26.97
CA PHE A 725 -15.03 -19.92 -27.33
C PHE A 725 -14.24 -19.30 -28.49
N GLN A 726 -14.92 -18.62 -29.40
CA GLN A 726 -14.25 -17.97 -30.53
C GLN A 726 -13.61 -16.63 -30.12
N LYS A 727 -12.29 -16.55 -30.28
CA LYS A 727 -11.45 -15.34 -30.20
C LYS A 727 -11.54 -14.55 -31.50
N ASN A 728 -11.40 -13.23 -31.45
CA ASN A 728 -11.59 -12.30 -32.58
C ASN A 728 -13.00 -12.33 -33.22
N ALA A 729 -13.97 -13.03 -32.61
CA ALA A 729 -15.37 -12.94 -32.99
C ALA A 729 -15.92 -11.54 -32.66
N VAL A 730 -16.81 -11.03 -33.52
CA VAL A 730 -17.54 -9.76 -33.25
C VAL A 730 -18.35 -9.93 -31.97
N LEU A 731 -18.29 -8.94 -31.07
CA LEU A 731 -19.06 -8.96 -29.82
C LEU A 731 -20.57 -8.88 -30.15
N PRO A 732 -21.42 -9.73 -29.54
CA PRO A 732 -22.87 -9.61 -29.70
C PRO A 732 -23.40 -8.26 -29.20
N PRO A 733 -24.50 -7.73 -29.76
CA PRO A 733 -25.09 -6.49 -29.26
C PRO A 733 -25.57 -6.67 -27.82
N THR A 734 -25.55 -5.59 -27.03
CA THR A 734 -26.12 -5.60 -25.68
C THR A 734 -27.63 -5.86 -25.75
N CYS A 735 -28.12 -6.83 -24.97
CA CYS A 735 -29.57 -7.00 -24.79
C CYS A 735 -30.17 -5.72 -24.20
N ASN A 736 -31.40 -5.33 -24.59
CA ASN A 736 -32.10 -4.16 -24.03
C ASN A 736 -33.61 -4.27 -24.24
N ALA A 737 -34.40 -3.48 -23.51
CA ALA A 737 -35.86 -3.55 -23.49
C ALA A 737 -36.53 -3.28 -24.86
N GLN A 738 -35.85 -2.54 -25.73
CA GLN A 738 -36.32 -2.17 -27.06
C GLN A 738 -35.83 -3.14 -28.15
N SER A 739 -34.96 -4.10 -27.80
CA SER A 739 -34.35 -5.02 -28.76
C SER A 739 -35.28 -6.18 -29.11
N PRO A 740 -35.52 -6.47 -30.40
CA PRO A 740 -36.18 -7.70 -30.82
C PRO A 740 -35.25 -8.93 -30.67
N SER A 741 -33.94 -8.72 -30.49
CA SER A 741 -32.94 -9.78 -30.36
C SER A 741 -33.04 -10.46 -29.00
N ARG A 742 -33.28 -11.77 -28.99
CA ARG A 742 -33.26 -12.61 -27.79
C ARG A 742 -31.92 -13.33 -27.68
N PRO A 743 -31.42 -13.65 -26.47
CA PRO A 743 -30.26 -14.53 -26.31
C PRO A 743 -30.43 -15.83 -27.12
N PRO A 744 -29.41 -16.30 -27.87
CA PRO A 744 -28.02 -15.83 -27.88
C PRO A 744 -27.71 -14.71 -28.91
N ALA A 745 -28.71 -14.11 -29.58
CA ALA A 745 -28.48 -13.03 -30.56
C ALA A 745 -28.16 -11.66 -29.92
N CYS A 746 -28.15 -11.58 -28.59
CA CYS A 746 -27.62 -10.49 -27.79
C CYS A 746 -26.98 -11.07 -26.53
N SER A 747 -26.04 -10.33 -25.92
CA SER A 747 -25.36 -10.75 -24.69
C SER A 747 -25.65 -9.80 -23.53
N ILE A 748 -25.57 -10.36 -22.31
CA ILE A 748 -25.59 -9.64 -21.04
C ILE A 748 -24.14 -9.41 -20.63
N TYR A 749 -23.78 -8.14 -20.43
CA TYR A 749 -22.45 -7.74 -19.97
C TYR A 749 -22.45 -7.54 -18.45
N GLN A 750 -21.29 -7.75 -17.82
CA GLN A 750 -21.05 -7.49 -16.41
C GLN A 750 -20.46 -6.09 -16.24
N PRO A 751 -21.21 -5.08 -15.76
CA PRO A 751 -20.73 -3.70 -15.70
C PRO A 751 -19.59 -3.50 -14.71
N ALA A 752 -18.65 -2.63 -15.05
CA ALA A 752 -17.71 -2.06 -14.08
C ALA A 752 -17.65 -0.53 -14.22
N GLY A 753 -17.23 0.16 -13.16
CA GLY A 753 -17.11 1.62 -13.22
C GLY A 753 -16.87 2.26 -11.86
N PHE A 754 -16.95 3.58 -11.82
CA PHE A 754 -16.95 4.38 -10.60
C PHE A 754 -17.98 5.50 -10.75
N ASP A 755 -18.48 6.07 -9.64
CA ASP A 755 -19.56 7.08 -9.69
C ASP A 755 -19.20 8.19 -10.70
N PRO A 756 -20.02 8.39 -11.75
CA PRO A 756 -19.80 9.46 -12.72
C PRO A 756 -19.80 10.88 -12.12
N ASN A 757 -20.24 11.04 -10.87
CA ASN A 757 -20.37 12.28 -10.12
C ASN A 757 -19.60 12.22 -8.78
N MET A 758 -18.58 11.37 -8.68
CA MET A 758 -17.79 11.12 -7.47
C MET A 758 -17.24 12.40 -6.82
N PHE A 759 -17.30 12.48 -5.49
CA PHE A 759 -16.55 13.43 -4.67
C PHE A 759 -15.21 12.84 -4.23
N THR A 760 -14.21 13.71 -4.03
CA THR A 760 -12.87 13.28 -3.63
C THR A 760 -12.88 12.75 -2.18
N PRO A 761 -12.28 11.57 -1.89
CA PRO A 761 -12.09 11.12 -0.52
C PRO A 761 -11.44 12.21 0.33
N THR A 762 -12.00 12.42 1.52
CA THR A 762 -11.70 13.55 2.40
C THR A 762 -11.52 13.05 3.83
N ILE A 763 -10.37 13.30 4.45
CA ILE A 763 -10.11 12.97 5.86
C ILE A 763 -9.96 14.24 6.69
N GLN A 764 -10.62 14.29 7.84
CA GLN A 764 -10.39 15.27 8.90
C GLN A 764 -9.61 14.58 10.01
N GLU A 765 -8.47 15.11 10.39
CA GLU A 765 -7.59 14.48 11.38
C GLU A 765 -7.07 15.48 12.42
N TRP A 766 -6.80 14.96 13.62
CA TRP A 766 -6.30 15.72 14.75
C TRP A 766 -5.29 14.91 15.56
N SER A 767 -4.33 15.61 16.16
CA SER A 767 -3.33 15.01 17.03
C SER A 767 -3.04 15.85 18.27
N LEU A 768 -2.59 15.17 19.32
CA LEU A 768 -2.01 15.76 20.52
C LEU A 768 -0.83 14.88 20.98
N THR A 769 0.37 15.42 20.98
CA THR A 769 1.61 14.73 21.40
C THR A 769 2.29 15.51 22.52
N VAL A 770 2.74 14.79 23.56
CA VAL A 770 3.54 15.32 24.66
C VAL A 770 4.88 14.59 24.71
N GLU A 771 5.96 15.36 24.69
CA GLU A 771 7.34 14.86 24.76
C GLU A 771 8.03 15.40 26.02
N HIS A 772 8.79 14.53 26.70
CA HIS A 772 9.56 14.87 27.90
C HIS A 772 10.95 14.22 27.88
N GLN A 773 11.98 15.04 28.11
CA GLN A 773 13.36 14.60 28.24
C GLN A 773 13.64 14.01 29.63
N LEU A 774 13.49 12.69 29.77
CA LEU A 774 13.77 11.95 31.00
C LEU A 774 15.26 12.00 31.44
N SER A 775 16.19 12.15 30.50
CA SER A 775 17.60 12.43 30.78
C SER A 775 18.30 13.07 29.59
N ARG A 776 19.56 13.50 29.74
CA ARG A 776 20.39 14.04 28.64
C ARG A 776 20.35 13.20 27.36
N ASN A 777 20.10 11.89 27.44
CA ASN A 777 20.09 10.97 26.30
C ASN A 777 18.87 10.03 26.26
N LEU A 778 17.77 10.36 26.94
CA LEU A 778 16.52 9.57 26.96
C LEU A 778 15.30 10.51 26.87
N MET A 779 14.39 10.24 25.94
CA MET A 779 13.14 10.97 25.74
C MET A 779 11.95 10.00 25.69
N LEU A 780 10.83 10.41 26.31
CA LEU A 780 9.54 9.74 26.24
C LEU A 780 8.56 10.64 25.49
N SER A 781 7.85 10.08 24.52
CA SER A 781 6.76 10.69 23.78
C SER A 781 5.48 9.90 24.00
N VAL A 782 4.37 10.59 24.24
CA VAL A 782 3.01 10.01 24.32
C VAL A 782 2.11 10.84 23.41
N GLY A 783 1.39 10.19 22.49
CA GLY A 783 0.53 10.86 21.53
C GLY A 783 -0.83 10.20 21.37
N TYR A 784 -1.85 11.02 21.13
CA TYR A 784 -3.15 10.59 20.62
C TYR A 784 -3.32 11.15 19.20
N VAL A 785 -3.76 10.30 18.27
CA VAL A 785 -4.11 10.67 16.89
C VAL A 785 -5.47 10.06 16.57
N GLY A 786 -6.38 10.87 16.05
CA GLY A 786 -7.70 10.44 15.62
C GLY A 786 -8.13 11.12 14.31
N SER A 787 -9.05 10.50 13.59
CA SER A 787 -9.53 11.01 12.31
C SER A 787 -10.88 10.44 11.87
N GLU A 788 -11.66 11.25 11.17
CA GLU A 788 -12.89 10.84 10.47
C GLU A 788 -12.75 11.08 8.96
N SER A 789 -13.10 10.07 8.16
CA SER A 789 -12.99 10.06 6.71
C SER A 789 -14.36 9.95 6.05
N TYR A 790 -14.55 10.72 4.99
CA TYR A 790 -15.76 10.84 4.20
C TYR A 790 -15.43 10.69 2.72
N HIS A 791 -16.43 10.36 1.90
CA HIS A 791 -16.27 10.14 0.46
C HIS A 791 -15.24 9.05 0.13
N THR A 792 -15.01 8.08 1.02
CA THR A 792 -14.05 7.00 0.76
C THR A 792 -14.70 5.98 -0.18
N ASN A 793 -13.94 5.45 -1.14
CA ASN A 793 -14.52 4.52 -2.11
C ASN A 793 -14.94 3.21 -1.43
N ILE A 794 -16.14 2.72 -1.68
CA ILE A 794 -16.60 1.38 -1.35
C ILE A 794 -16.92 0.62 -2.64
N THR A 795 -16.70 -0.69 -2.63
CA THR A 795 -17.11 -1.56 -3.76
C THR A 795 -18.53 -2.11 -3.51
N LEU A 796 -19.39 -2.07 -4.54
CA LEU A 796 -20.76 -2.59 -4.45
C LEU A 796 -21.31 -3.10 -5.80
N ASP A 797 -22.28 -4.02 -5.74
CA ASP A 797 -23.17 -4.37 -6.86
C ASP A 797 -24.35 -3.38 -6.91
N SER A 798 -24.22 -2.38 -7.79
CA SER A 798 -25.28 -1.39 -8.06
C SER A 798 -26.46 -1.93 -8.87
N ASN A 799 -26.48 -3.22 -9.19
CA ASN A 799 -27.60 -3.92 -9.82
C ASN A 799 -28.14 -5.09 -8.96
N SER A 800 -27.80 -5.14 -7.67
CA SER A 800 -28.41 -6.05 -6.69
C SER A 800 -29.93 -5.86 -6.65
N SER A 801 -30.69 -6.93 -6.42
CA SER A 801 -32.10 -6.81 -6.03
C SER A 801 -32.28 -6.03 -4.72
N GLU A 802 -33.40 -5.31 -4.58
CA GLU A 802 -33.78 -4.61 -3.34
C GLU A 802 -34.42 -5.58 -2.32
N PRO A 803 -33.94 -5.62 -1.06
CA PRO A 803 -34.54 -6.44 -0.02
C PRO A 803 -35.84 -5.81 0.50
N GLN A 804 -36.74 -6.64 1.02
CA GLN A 804 -38.01 -6.22 1.61
C GLN A 804 -38.13 -6.72 3.05
N VAL A 805 -39.01 -6.11 3.85
CA VAL A 805 -39.35 -6.61 5.20
C VAL A 805 -40.64 -7.43 5.11
N CYS A 806 -40.66 -8.63 5.69
CA CYS A 806 -41.83 -9.50 5.62
C CYS A 806 -43.02 -8.92 6.42
N ALA A 807 -44.03 -8.40 5.71
CA ALA A 807 -45.23 -7.83 6.33
C ALA A 807 -46.28 -8.88 6.71
N ASN A 808 -46.22 -10.11 6.17
CA ASN A 808 -47.24 -11.14 6.39
C ASN A 808 -47.01 -11.93 7.69
N ALA A 809 -48.04 -12.00 8.55
CA ALA A 809 -48.01 -12.79 9.78
C ALA A 809 -47.90 -14.31 9.53
N ALA A 810 -48.35 -14.80 8.36
CA ALA A 810 -48.15 -16.19 7.93
C ALA A 810 -46.77 -16.44 7.26
N GLY A 811 -45.88 -15.44 7.28
CA GLY A 811 -44.56 -15.49 6.65
C GLY A 811 -44.56 -15.15 5.15
N CYS A 812 -43.36 -14.98 4.59
CA CYS A 812 -43.14 -14.57 3.21
C CYS A 812 -42.18 -15.53 2.50
N LEU A 813 -42.44 -15.86 1.23
CA LEU A 813 -41.56 -16.76 0.48
C LEU A 813 -40.32 -16.00 -0.01
N SER A 814 -39.16 -16.51 0.42
CA SER A 814 -37.83 -15.91 0.29
C SER A 814 -36.93 -16.69 -0.65
N GLY A 815 -35.94 -16.01 -1.22
CA GLY A 815 -34.92 -16.56 -2.11
C GLY A 815 -35.02 -16.03 -3.53
N GLY A 816 -34.90 -14.71 -3.68
CA GLY A 816 -34.98 -13.93 -4.94
C GLY A 816 -34.39 -14.62 -6.17
N LEU A 817 -33.10 -14.38 -6.46
CA LEU A 817 -32.45 -14.88 -7.67
C LEU A 817 -31.83 -16.29 -7.55
N ILE A 818 -32.02 -16.98 -6.42
CA ILE A 818 -31.57 -18.37 -6.21
C ILE A 818 -32.54 -19.40 -6.78
N ALA A 819 -32.04 -20.62 -6.99
CA ALA A 819 -32.80 -21.73 -7.56
C ALA A 819 -34.06 -22.06 -6.75
N ALA A 820 -35.17 -22.37 -7.45
CA ALA A 820 -36.48 -22.54 -6.83
C ALA A 820 -36.54 -23.64 -5.75
N THR A 821 -35.65 -24.64 -5.82
CA THR A 821 -35.53 -25.74 -4.85
C THR A 821 -34.90 -25.35 -3.52
N LEU A 822 -34.31 -24.16 -3.40
CA LEU A 822 -33.65 -23.68 -2.18
C LEU A 822 -34.50 -22.68 -1.39
N ARG A 823 -35.59 -22.18 -1.98
CA ARG A 823 -36.46 -21.12 -1.42
C ARG A 823 -37.15 -21.54 -0.13
N GLN A 824 -37.27 -20.63 0.83
CA GLN A 824 -37.80 -20.88 2.18
C GLN A 824 -38.82 -19.81 2.60
N THR A 825 -39.69 -20.10 3.56
CA THR A 825 -40.59 -19.09 4.14
C THR A 825 -39.94 -18.43 5.36
N VAL A 826 -39.80 -17.10 5.34
CA VAL A 826 -39.30 -16.31 6.47
C VAL A 826 -40.45 -15.76 7.32
N PRO A 827 -40.28 -15.59 8.64
CA PRO A 827 -41.31 -15.02 9.51
C PRO A 827 -41.48 -13.50 9.33
N GLN A 828 -42.60 -12.97 9.83
CA GLN A 828 -42.90 -11.54 9.83
C GLN A 828 -41.78 -10.72 10.49
N GLY A 829 -41.46 -9.55 9.92
CA GLY A 829 -40.38 -8.67 10.38
C GLY A 829 -38.98 -9.01 9.85
N THR A 830 -38.78 -10.16 9.21
CA THR A 830 -37.49 -10.53 8.61
C THR A 830 -37.19 -9.69 7.36
N THR A 831 -35.97 -9.19 7.23
CA THR A 831 -35.45 -8.60 5.99
C THR A 831 -34.99 -9.70 5.03
N TYR A 832 -35.53 -9.74 3.81
CA TYR A 832 -35.36 -10.85 2.88
C TYR A 832 -35.46 -10.42 1.41
N MET A 833 -34.93 -11.23 0.50
CA MET A 833 -35.12 -11.11 -0.95
C MET A 833 -36.36 -11.88 -1.38
N PRO A 834 -37.47 -11.22 -1.78
CA PRO A 834 -38.69 -11.90 -2.20
C PRO A 834 -38.47 -12.63 -3.52
N VAL A 835 -39.18 -13.75 -3.72
CA VAL A 835 -39.06 -14.59 -4.95
C VAL A 835 -39.49 -13.92 -6.26
N ALA A 836 -40.09 -12.73 -6.18
CA ALA A 836 -40.45 -11.88 -7.30
C ALA A 836 -39.39 -10.79 -7.60
N ALA A 837 -38.34 -10.70 -6.78
CA ALA A 837 -37.24 -9.75 -7.01
C ALA A 837 -36.48 -10.10 -8.30
N THR A 838 -36.22 -9.05 -9.08
CA THR A 838 -35.30 -9.08 -10.22
C THR A 838 -34.21 -8.04 -9.99
N ARG A 839 -33.14 -8.05 -10.79
CA ARG A 839 -32.20 -6.94 -10.79
C ARG A 839 -32.89 -5.67 -11.29
N PRO A 840 -32.61 -4.47 -10.73
CA PRO A 840 -33.20 -3.20 -11.19
C PRO A 840 -33.09 -2.99 -12.70
N ASN A 841 -31.96 -3.37 -13.30
CA ASN A 841 -31.83 -3.54 -14.74
C ASN A 841 -31.61 -5.03 -15.10
N PRO A 842 -32.60 -5.72 -15.71
CA PRO A 842 -32.48 -7.13 -16.06
C PRO A 842 -31.63 -7.40 -17.32
N PHE A 843 -31.11 -6.37 -18.00
CA PHE A 843 -30.35 -6.49 -19.24
C PHE A 843 -28.83 -6.45 -19.04
N VAL A 844 -28.36 -6.16 -17.83
CA VAL A 844 -26.95 -6.27 -17.40
C VAL A 844 -26.85 -7.19 -16.18
N SER A 845 -25.65 -7.71 -15.91
CA SER A 845 -25.41 -8.62 -14.79
C SER A 845 -25.34 -7.88 -13.43
N ASN A 846 -24.82 -8.53 -12.38
CA ASN A 846 -24.28 -7.78 -11.24
C ASN A 846 -23.17 -6.84 -11.74
N SER A 847 -23.03 -5.66 -11.14
CA SER A 847 -21.92 -4.76 -11.42
C SER A 847 -20.80 -4.95 -10.40
N ILE A 848 -19.63 -4.39 -10.69
CA ILE A 848 -18.56 -4.18 -9.70
C ILE A 848 -18.16 -2.71 -9.82
N ALA A 849 -18.68 -1.86 -8.93
CA ALA A 849 -18.57 -0.41 -9.04
C ALA A 849 -18.06 0.25 -7.75
N TRP A 850 -17.32 1.36 -7.91
CA TRP A 850 -16.79 2.17 -6.79
C TRP A 850 -17.59 3.44 -6.57
N PHE A 851 -18.16 3.57 -5.38
CA PHE A 851 -18.92 4.73 -4.94
C PHE A 851 -18.27 5.40 -3.72
N ASP A 852 -18.28 6.72 -3.67
CA ASP A 852 -17.80 7.54 -2.57
C ASP A 852 -18.83 7.69 -1.43
N GLU A 853 -19.53 6.61 -1.10
CA GLU A 853 -20.46 6.54 0.04
C GLU A 853 -19.78 6.04 1.32
N GLY A 854 -18.48 5.76 1.26
CA GLY A 854 -17.70 5.24 2.38
C GLY A 854 -17.39 6.26 3.47
N THR A 855 -17.41 5.76 4.70
CA THR A 855 -16.91 6.44 5.90
C THR A 855 -15.90 5.57 6.64
N ALA A 856 -14.93 6.19 7.31
CA ALA A 856 -13.96 5.50 8.16
C ALA A 856 -13.49 6.37 9.34
N SER A 857 -13.48 5.81 10.55
CA SER A 857 -13.11 6.49 11.80
C SER A 857 -11.93 5.77 12.47
N TYR A 858 -10.93 6.52 12.93
CA TYR A 858 -9.72 5.99 13.59
C TYR A 858 -9.45 6.69 14.92
N ASP A 859 -9.03 5.91 15.91
CA ASP A 859 -8.50 6.37 17.20
C ASP A 859 -7.20 5.61 17.52
N SER A 860 -6.21 6.30 18.11
CA SER A 860 -4.98 5.66 18.58
C SER A 860 -4.30 6.36 19.74
N LEU A 861 -3.73 5.55 20.65
CA LEU A 861 -2.77 5.95 21.66
C LEU A 861 -1.40 5.38 21.31
N GLY A 862 -0.44 6.25 21.09
CA GLY A 862 0.96 5.93 20.80
C GLY A 862 1.88 6.28 21.96
N VAL A 863 2.87 5.44 22.21
CA VAL A 863 3.96 5.68 23.18
C VAL A 863 5.29 5.35 22.51
N SER A 864 6.28 6.24 22.61
CA SER A 864 7.63 6.04 22.08
C SER A 864 8.68 6.41 23.12
N LEU A 865 9.68 5.54 23.30
CA LEU A 865 10.83 5.75 24.19
C LEU A 865 12.12 5.66 23.37
N GLN A 866 12.83 6.78 23.25
CA GLN A 866 14.05 6.89 22.44
C GLN A 866 15.27 7.16 23.31
N LYS A 867 16.33 6.37 23.11
CA LYS A 867 17.63 6.51 23.79
C LYS A 867 18.76 6.71 22.78
N ARG A 868 19.50 7.82 22.91
CA ARG A 868 20.72 8.07 22.11
C ARG A 868 21.94 7.30 22.64
N ALA A 869 22.89 7.06 21.73
CA ALA A 869 24.15 6.40 22.04
C ALA A 869 24.94 7.21 23.08
N THR A 870 25.48 6.51 24.08
CA THR A 870 26.16 7.12 25.25
C THR A 870 27.31 6.25 25.77
N ARG A 871 27.18 4.93 25.62
CA ARG A 871 28.22 3.91 25.78
C ARG A 871 27.91 2.76 24.82
N GLY A 872 27.98 3.02 23.51
CA GLY A 872 27.67 2.07 22.45
C GLY A 872 26.18 1.74 22.22
N LEU A 873 25.32 1.77 23.24
CA LEU A 873 23.90 1.40 23.13
C LEU A 873 22.96 2.57 22.79
N SER A 874 22.20 2.45 21.70
CA SER A 874 21.01 3.25 21.34
C SER A 874 19.79 2.35 21.12
N PHE A 875 18.58 2.90 21.29
CA PHE A 875 17.33 2.21 20.96
C PHE A 875 16.16 3.17 20.67
N LYS A 876 15.13 2.70 19.96
CA LYS A 876 13.78 3.29 19.88
C LYS A 876 12.78 2.15 20.13
N LEU A 877 11.92 2.30 21.12
CA LEU A 877 10.83 1.37 21.43
C LEU A 877 9.49 2.08 21.25
N ASN A 878 8.56 1.50 20.50
CA ASN A 878 7.25 2.06 20.26
C ASN A 878 6.14 1.05 20.62
N TYR A 879 5.05 1.56 21.17
CA TYR A 879 3.81 0.84 21.39
C TYR A 879 2.65 1.64 20.82
N THR A 880 1.71 0.96 20.15
CA THR A 880 0.47 1.54 19.64
C THR A 880 -0.71 0.69 20.11
N TYR A 881 -1.70 1.34 20.68
CA TYR A 881 -3.06 0.80 20.86
C TYR A 881 -3.99 1.59 19.96
N SER A 882 -4.69 0.95 19.03
CA SER A 882 -5.48 1.67 18.02
C SER A 882 -6.68 0.88 17.50
N LYS A 883 -7.60 1.57 16.82
CA LYS A 883 -8.77 0.96 16.19
C LYS A 883 -9.20 1.76 14.98
N VAL A 884 -9.43 1.09 13.87
CA VAL A 884 -10.09 1.63 12.67
C VAL A 884 -11.47 0.97 12.56
N LEU A 885 -12.50 1.76 12.25
CA LEU A 885 -13.82 1.27 11.83
C LEU A 885 -14.14 1.87 10.46
N ASP A 886 -14.65 1.07 9.54
CA ASP A 886 -14.99 1.48 8.17
C ASP A 886 -16.09 0.58 7.58
N LEU A 887 -16.48 0.80 6.33
CA LEU A 887 -17.44 -0.06 5.60
C LEU A 887 -16.76 -1.13 4.71
N ASN A 888 -15.62 -0.80 4.13
CA ASN A 888 -14.83 -1.62 3.19
C ASN A 888 -13.40 -1.08 3.25
N SER A 889 -12.36 -1.93 3.31
CA SER A 889 -11.02 -1.49 3.73
C SER A 889 -10.03 -1.20 2.60
N ALA A 890 -10.49 -1.16 1.36
CA ALA A 890 -9.64 -0.91 0.19
C ALA A 890 -10.22 0.14 -0.75
N ILE A 891 -9.38 0.73 -1.58
CA ILE A 891 -9.78 1.53 -2.74
C ILE A 891 -9.97 0.62 -3.96
N LEU A 892 -9.12 -0.41 -4.16
CA LEU A 892 -9.16 -1.21 -5.40
C LEU A 892 -9.12 -2.74 -5.26
N ALA A 893 -8.72 -3.34 -4.14
CA ALA A 893 -8.93 -4.78 -3.87
C ALA A 893 -8.85 -5.05 -2.36
N PRO A 894 -9.73 -5.89 -1.76
CA PRO A 894 -9.78 -6.10 -0.32
C PRO A 894 -8.41 -6.50 0.22
N ALA A 895 -7.79 -5.61 0.99
CA ALA A 895 -6.33 -5.56 1.22
C ALA A 895 -5.75 -6.71 2.07
N GLY A 896 -6.49 -7.79 2.27
CA GLY A 896 -6.05 -8.99 2.97
C GLY A 896 -6.92 -10.23 2.82
N GLU A 897 -7.95 -10.22 1.95
CA GLU A 897 -8.90 -11.34 1.72
C GLU A 897 -9.57 -11.94 2.99
N ASN A 898 -9.41 -11.24 4.12
CA ASN A 898 -9.98 -11.46 5.45
C ASN A 898 -11.31 -10.71 5.65
N GLU A 899 -11.81 -10.10 4.58
CA GLU A 899 -13.12 -9.51 4.40
C GLU A 899 -13.61 -9.80 2.97
N PRO A 900 -14.93 -9.74 2.71
CA PRO A 900 -15.42 -9.76 1.33
C PRO A 900 -15.05 -8.47 0.59
N ALA A 901 -14.93 -8.55 -0.74
CA ALA A 901 -14.53 -7.42 -1.57
C ALA A 901 -15.52 -6.24 -1.52
N ASP A 902 -16.81 -6.57 -1.49
CA ASP A 902 -17.91 -5.65 -1.73
C ASP A 902 -18.84 -5.59 -0.51
N VAL A 903 -19.63 -4.54 -0.39
CA VAL A 903 -20.62 -4.41 0.71
C VAL A 903 -21.79 -5.39 0.54
N PHE A 904 -22.34 -5.87 1.65
CA PHE A 904 -23.38 -6.91 1.68
C PHE A 904 -24.69 -6.48 1.02
N SER A 905 -24.98 -5.18 1.08
CA SER A 905 -26.20 -4.58 0.52
C SER A 905 -25.97 -3.09 0.27
N PRO A 906 -26.11 -2.58 -0.98
CA PRO A 906 -26.05 -1.15 -1.24
C PRO A 906 -27.22 -0.41 -0.56
N TYR A 907 -28.32 -1.11 -0.25
CA TYR A 907 -29.51 -0.55 0.39
C TYR A 907 -29.37 -0.37 1.92
N ASN A 908 -28.34 -0.95 2.55
CA ASN A 908 -28.13 -0.83 4.00
C ASN A 908 -26.63 -0.92 4.37
N LEU A 909 -25.86 0.04 3.85
CA LEU A 909 -24.42 0.20 4.10
C LEU A 909 -23.99 0.08 5.58
N PRO A 910 -24.77 0.56 6.60
CA PRO A 910 -24.41 0.36 8.01
C PRO A 910 -24.19 -1.08 8.45
N LEU A 911 -24.76 -2.10 7.77
CA LEU A 911 -24.50 -3.52 8.06
C LEU A 911 -23.04 -3.92 7.86
N ASN A 912 -22.30 -3.19 7.01
CA ASN A 912 -20.88 -3.43 6.75
C ASN A 912 -19.94 -2.69 7.72
N ARG A 913 -20.45 -1.83 8.61
CA ARG A 913 -19.60 -1.05 9.52
C ARG A 913 -18.98 -1.96 10.59
N GLY A 914 -17.67 -2.20 10.47
CA GLY A 914 -16.92 -3.10 11.34
C GLY A 914 -15.46 -2.68 11.48
N PRO A 915 -14.64 -3.42 12.25
CA PRO A 915 -13.20 -3.21 12.33
C PRO A 915 -12.55 -3.42 10.96
N ALA A 916 -11.74 -2.47 10.51
CA ALA A 916 -11.08 -2.53 9.21
C ALA A 916 -10.19 -3.78 9.09
N SER A 917 -10.07 -4.36 7.89
CA SER A 917 -9.27 -5.56 7.63
C SER A 917 -7.78 -5.39 7.95
N TYR A 918 -7.31 -4.14 7.98
CA TYR A 918 -5.96 -3.73 8.39
C TYR A 918 -5.85 -3.20 9.84
N SER A 919 -6.93 -3.22 10.64
CA SER A 919 -6.95 -2.69 12.01
C SER A 919 -6.26 -3.60 13.03
N LEU A 920 -4.96 -3.40 13.25
CA LEU A 920 -4.28 -3.90 14.46
C LEU A 920 -4.87 -3.22 15.71
N LEU A 921 -5.02 -3.98 16.81
CA LEU A 921 -5.46 -3.44 18.11
C LEU A 921 -4.29 -3.11 19.04
N HIS A 922 -3.26 -3.97 19.01
CA HIS A 922 -2.02 -3.81 19.77
C HIS A 922 -0.85 -4.08 18.84
N GLN A 923 0.12 -3.16 18.82
CA GLN A 923 1.38 -3.30 18.11
C GLN A 923 2.52 -2.79 19.00
N PHE A 924 3.57 -3.60 19.13
CA PHE A 924 4.85 -3.21 19.69
C PHE A 924 5.92 -3.39 18.60
N ASN A 925 6.77 -2.38 18.43
CA ASN A 925 7.95 -2.48 17.60
C ASN A 925 9.14 -1.83 18.32
N GLY A 926 10.33 -2.38 18.16
CA GLY A 926 11.52 -1.85 18.81
C GLY A 926 12.78 -2.18 18.03
N ASN A 927 13.72 -1.25 17.99
CA ASN A 927 15.04 -1.45 17.41
C ASN A 927 16.15 -0.99 18.36
N PHE A 928 17.30 -1.67 18.30
CA PHE A 928 18.49 -1.31 19.06
C PHE A 928 19.76 -1.49 18.21
N SER A 929 20.78 -0.70 18.55
CA SER A 929 22.16 -0.88 18.11
C SER A 929 23.07 -0.80 19.32
N TYR A 930 23.97 -1.77 19.47
CA TYR A 930 24.93 -1.85 20.57
C TYR A 930 26.33 -2.19 20.06
N GLN A 931 27.19 -1.19 20.00
CA GLN A 931 28.63 -1.42 19.88
C GLN A 931 29.12 -2.16 21.15
N LEU A 932 29.63 -3.37 21.00
CA LEU A 932 30.00 -4.19 22.15
C LEU A 932 31.27 -3.62 22.82
N PRO A 933 31.31 -3.51 24.16
CA PRO A 933 32.32 -2.74 24.88
C PRO A 933 33.64 -3.50 25.11
N PHE A 934 34.11 -4.22 24.08
CA PHE A 934 35.35 -5.00 24.08
C PHE A 934 36.35 -4.44 23.07
N GLY A 935 37.65 -4.50 23.41
CA GLY A 935 38.75 -4.13 22.51
C GLY A 935 39.48 -2.84 22.92
N ASN A 936 40.42 -2.42 22.07
CA ASN A 936 41.25 -1.22 22.29
C ASN A 936 40.37 0.02 22.53
N GLY A 937 40.63 0.76 23.60
CA GLY A 937 39.85 1.95 24.01
C GLY A 937 38.43 1.69 24.52
N GLN A 938 37.98 0.43 24.61
CA GLN A 938 36.66 0.06 25.15
C GLN A 938 36.72 -0.31 26.64
N HIS A 939 35.55 -0.53 27.26
CA HIS A 939 35.47 -0.77 28.72
C HIS A 939 36.17 -2.07 29.16
N PHE A 940 36.08 -3.13 28.36
CA PHE A 940 36.73 -4.41 28.60
C PHE A 940 37.90 -4.63 27.63
N ALA A 941 39.04 -5.07 28.16
CA ALA A 941 40.28 -5.25 27.40
C ALA A 941 40.73 -3.99 26.63
N SER A 942 40.61 -2.82 27.29
CA SER A 942 40.98 -1.48 26.78
C SER A 942 42.38 -1.39 26.17
N ASN A 943 43.31 -2.22 26.63
CA ASN A 943 44.72 -2.24 26.24
C ASN A 943 45.05 -3.45 25.33
N SER A 944 44.04 -4.03 24.67
CA SER A 944 44.25 -5.12 23.72
C SER A 944 44.82 -4.57 22.40
N HIS A 945 45.83 -5.25 21.87
CA HIS A 945 46.55 -4.86 20.67
C HIS A 945 46.78 -6.08 19.75
N GLY A 946 47.16 -5.83 18.49
CA GLY A 946 47.41 -6.88 17.50
C GLY A 946 46.23 -7.83 17.30
N VAL A 947 46.54 -9.13 17.15
CA VAL A 947 45.57 -10.20 16.88
C VAL A 947 44.47 -10.27 17.95
N VAL A 948 44.80 -10.03 19.23
CA VAL A 948 43.82 -10.07 20.33
C VAL A 948 42.72 -9.03 20.10
N ASN A 949 43.07 -7.79 19.76
CA ASN A 949 42.09 -6.76 19.42
C ASN A 949 41.36 -7.08 18.10
N GLN A 950 42.04 -7.63 17.10
CA GLN A 950 41.38 -8.08 15.86
C GLN A 950 40.35 -9.20 16.10
N LEU A 951 40.46 -9.99 17.17
CA LEU A 951 39.45 -10.97 17.58
C LEU A 951 38.33 -10.37 18.43
N ILE A 952 38.65 -9.60 19.48
CA ILE A 952 37.65 -9.15 20.47
C ILE A 952 37.08 -7.74 20.25
N GLY A 953 37.77 -6.89 19.49
CA GLY A 953 37.37 -5.50 19.25
C GLY A 953 36.46 -5.31 18.04
N GLY A 954 35.76 -4.17 17.96
CA GLY A 954 35.01 -3.79 16.76
C GLY A 954 33.78 -4.66 16.45
N TRP A 955 33.23 -5.35 17.46
CA TRP A 955 31.95 -6.05 17.36
C TRP A 955 30.78 -5.09 17.61
N GLN A 956 29.68 -5.34 16.92
CA GLN A 956 28.42 -4.60 17.08
C GLN A 956 27.25 -5.57 16.94
N TRP A 957 26.25 -5.39 17.79
CA TRP A 957 25.02 -6.19 17.83
C TRP A 957 23.81 -5.28 17.65
N ASN A 958 22.98 -5.56 16.65
CA ASN A 958 21.75 -4.81 16.37
C ASN A 958 20.56 -5.78 16.32
N GLY A 959 19.34 -5.24 16.41
CA GLY A 959 18.15 -6.05 16.21
C GLY A 959 16.86 -5.25 16.13
N ILE A 960 15.84 -5.94 15.61
CA ILE A 960 14.44 -5.50 15.52
C ILE A 960 13.59 -6.54 16.25
N VAL A 961 12.62 -6.06 17.04
CA VAL A 961 11.60 -6.87 17.69
C VAL A 961 10.23 -6.32 17.26
N THR A 962 9.40 -7.18 16.67
CA THR A 962 8.04 -6.82 16.23
C THR A 962 7.06 -7.79 16.87
N ALA A 963 6.04 -7.28 17.56
CA ALA A 963 4.99 -8.10 18.16
C ALA A 963 3.64 -7.41 17.98
N GLN A 964 2.70 -8.07 17.30
CA GLN A 964 1.38 -7.52 16.99
C GLN A 964 0.28 -8.55 17.15
N GLY A 965 -0.90 -8.07 17.55
CA GLY A 965 -2.12 -8.87 17.52
C GLY A 965 -2.47 -9.28 16.08
N GLY A 966 -3.30 -10.31 15.92
CA GLY A 966 -3.83 -10.65 14.61
C GLY A 966 -4.82 -9.59 14.12
N PHE A 967 -4.88 -9.40 12.80
CA PHE A 967 -5.88 -8.54 12.16
C PHE A 967 -7.29 -9.15 12.27
N PRO A 968 -8.36 -8.36 12.05
CA PRO A 968 -9.72 -8.88 12.02
C PRO A 968 -9.93 -9.89 10.89
N LEU A 969 -10.93 -10.76 11.04
CA LEU A 969 -11.34 -11.73 10.04
C LEU A 969 -12.87 -11.81 10.00
N THR A 970 -13.41 -11.98 8.79
CA THR A 970 -14.83 -12.19 8.51
C THR A 970 -15.00 -13.58 7.89
N PRO A 971 -15.82 -14.48 8.47
CA PRO A 971 -16.15 -15.75 7.84
C PRO A 971 -17.16 -15.53 6.70
N LEU A 972 -17.08 -16.34 5.65
CA LEU A 972 -17.86 -16.20 4.42
C LEU A 972 -18.59 -17.50 4.06
N VAL A 973 -19.72 -17.36 3.37
CA VAL A 973 -20.42 -18.42 2.66
C VAL A 973 -19.91 -18.44 1.21
N GLY A 974 -19.47 -19.58 0.69
CA GLY A 974 -18.87 -19.68 -0.66
C GLY A 974 -19.83 -19.55 -1.84
N SER A 975 -20.97 -18.88 -1.64
CA SER A 975 -22.07 -18.80 -2.61
C SER A 975 -23.09 -17.73 -2.22
N ASN A 976 -23.77 -17.14 -3.21
CA ASN A 976 -24.96 -16.31 -2.99
C ASN A 976 -26.15 -17.14 -2.45
N ILE A 977 -26.39 -17.04 -1.14
CA ILE A 977 -27.56 -17.56 -0.41
C ILE A 977 -28.57 -16.43 -0.16
N SER A 978 -28.11 -15.18 0.02
CA SER A 978 -28.94 -14.00 0.23
C SER A 978 -29.88 -13.70 -0.95
N GLY A 979 -29.59 -14.21 -2.15
CA GLY A 979 -30.45 -14.08 -3.32
C GLY A 979 -30.39 -12.72 -4.00
N THR A 980 -29.42 -11.86 -3.63
CA THR A 980 -29.18 -10.53 -4.22
C THR A 980 -28.92 -10.60 -5.74
N GLY A 981 -28.32 -11.70 -6.19
CA GLY A 981 -27.81 -11.86 -7.55
C GLY A 981 -26.34 -11.47 -7.73
N ASP A 982 -25.66 -11.01 -6.68
CA ASP A 982 -24.21 -10.79 -6.74
C ASP A 982 -23.46 -12.14 -6.89
N THR A 983 -22.36 -12.12 -7.63
CA THR A 983 -21.52 -13.27 -7.96
C THR A 983 -20.16 -13.25 -7.27
N ASN A 984 -19.86 -12.20 -6.50
CA ASN A 984 -18.74 -12.19 -5.57
C ASN A 984 -19.16 -12.87 -4.24
N PRO A 985 -18.23 -13.49 -3.49
CA PRO A 985 -18.55 -14.20 -2.24
C PRO A 985 -18.72 -13.20 -1.08
N VAL A 986 -19.81 -12.45 -1.09
CA VAL A 986 -20.11 -11.40 -0.09
C VAL A 986 -20.86 -11.91 1.14
N ASP A 987 -21.63 -13.00 1.03
CA ASP A 987 -22.52 -13.45 2.10
C ASP A 987 -21.76 -13.93 3.34
N VAL A 988 -22.13 -13.38 4.50
CA VAL A 988 -21.69 -13.86 5.83
C VAL A 988 -22.64 -14.93 6.37
N PRO A 989 -22.15 -15.85 7.24
CA PRO A 989 -23.01 -16.82 7.91
C PRO A 989 -23.81 -16.20 9.08
N ASP A 990 -24.67 -17.01 9.69
CA ASP A 990 -25.28 -16.73 11.00
C ASP A 990 -24.42 -17.31 12.13
N TRP A 991 -24.44 -16.68 13.31
CA TRP A 991 -24.00 -17.31 14.55
C TRP A 991 -24.90 -18.50 14.90
N ASN A 992 -24.31 -19.64 15.28
CA ASN A 992 -25.05 -20.78 15.81
C ASN A 992 -25.44 -20.53 17.28
N PRO A 993 -26.73 -20.33 17.61
CA PRO A 993 -27.16 -20.01 18.98
C PRO A 993 -27.00 -21.20 19.95
N ASN A 994 -26.80 -22.42 19.43
CA ASN A 994 -26.56 -23.63 20.22
C ASN A 994 -25.05 -23.94 20.40
N PHE A 995 -24.16 -23.13 19.80
CA PHE A 995 -22.72 -23.34 19.94
C PHE A 995 -22.24 -22.95 21.34
N SER A 996 -21.33 -23.74 21.89
CA SER A 996 -20.65 -23.43 23.16
C SER A 996 -19.17 -23.82 23.08
N GLY A 997 -18.32 -23.02 23.72
CA GLY A 997 -16.87 -23.11 23.62
C GLY A 997 -16.24 -21.97 22.81
N PRO A 998 -14.93 -22.01 22.57
CA PRO A 998 -14.21 -20.96 21.86
C PRO A 998 -14.44 -21.02 20.34
N VAL A 999 -14.76 -19.88 19.73
CA VAL A 999 -14.84 -19.73 18.26
C VAL A 999 -13.46 -19.88 17.63
N VAL A 1000 -12.42 -19.27 18.21
CA VAL A 1000 -11.03 -19.41 17.78
C VAL A 1000 -10.38 -20.56 18.56
N LEU A 1001 -9.97 -21.61 17.85
CA LEU A 1001 -9.23 -22.76 18.39
C LEU A 1001 -7.71 -22.57 18.29
N GLY A 1002 -7.24 -21.72 17.38
CA GLY A 1002 -5.83 -21.36 17.23
C GLY A 1002 -4.93 -22.42 16.59
N LYS A 1003 -5.50 -23.49 16.01
CA LYS A 1003 -4.73 -24.55 15.35
C LYS A 1003 -4.50 -24.26 13.86
N PRO A 1004 -3.52 -24.89 13.18
CA PRO A 1004 -3.30 -24.71 11.74
C PRO A 1004 -4.32 -25.47 10.87
N ASP A 1005 -4.75 -26.66 11.28
CA ASP A 1005 -5.77 -27.48 10.62
C ASP A 1005 -7.17 -26.87 10.72
N GLN A 1006 -7.46 -26.23 11.86
CA GLN A 1006 -8.75 -25.63 12.15
C GLN A 1006 -8.57 -24.45 13.11
N TYR A 1007 -8.32 -23.26 12.57
CA TYR A 1007 -8.05 -22.04 13.36
C TYR A 1007 -9.30 -21.54 14.08
N PHE A 1008 -10.46 -21.61 13.41
CA PHE A 1008 -11.77 -21.35 14.01
C PHE A 1008 -12.66 -22.59 13.91
N ASN A 1009 -13.60 -22.75 14.84
CA ASN A 1009 -14.54 -23.86 14.81
C ASN A 1009 -15.70 -23.55 13.86
N PRO A 1010 -15.86 -24.26 12.72
CA PRO A 1010 -16.93 -23.97 11.76
C PRO A 1010 -18.33 -24.20 12.34
N ASN A 1011 -18.48 -25.03 13.39
CA ASN A 1011 -19.74 -25.28 14.08
C ASN A 1011 -20.24 -24.07 14.91
N ALA A 1012 -19.43 -23.01 15.04
CA ALA A 1012 -19.87 -21.72 15.58
C ALA A 1012 -20.83 -20.98 14.63
N PHE A 1013 -20.98 -21.45 13.39
CA PHE A 1013 -21.72 -20.81 12.32
C PHE A 1013 -22.84 -21.70 11.76
N LEU A 1014 -23.82 -21.07 11.12
CA LEU A 1014 -24.89 -21.71 10.33
C LEU A 1014 -25.00 -21.02 8.97
N ILE A 1015 -25.49 -21.74 7.95
CA ILE A 1015 -25.93 -21.07 6.71
C ILE A 1015 -27.22 -20.28 7.02
N PRO A 1016 -27.32 -19.00 6.60
CA PRO A 1016 -28.53 -18.20 6.75
C PRO A 1016 -29.74 -18.80 6.04
N LEU A 1017 -30.94 -18.33 6.38
CA LEU A 1017 -32.13 -18.71 5.62
C LEU A 1017 -32.00 -18.26 4.15
N ALA A 1018 -32.52 -19.08 3.25
CA ALA A 1018 -32.40 -18.84 1.82
C ALA A 1018 -33.13 -17.54 1.43
N GLY A 1019 -32.38 -16.58 0.88
CA GLY A 1019 -32.85 -15.23 0.62
C GLY A 1019 -32.72 -14.23 1.78
N THR A 1020 -32.03 -14.55 2.88
CA THR A 1020 -31.72 -13.58 3.96
C THR A 1020 -30.22 -13.33 4.06
N PHE A 1021 -29.85 -12.17 4.59
CA PHE A 1021 -28.46 -11.89 4.99
C PHE A 1021 -28.14 -12.61 6.31
N GLY A 1022 -26.88 -13.01 6.51
CA GLY A 1022 -26.41 -13.58 7.78
C GLY A 1022 -26.10 -12.51 8.84
N ASN A 1023 -26.04 -12.94 10.10
CA ASN A 1023 -25.88 -12.05 11.26
C ASN A 1023 -24.45 -11.91 11.82
N VAL A 1024 -23.45 -12.62 11.27
CA VAL A 1024 -22.06 -12.46 11.72
C VAL A 1024 -21.48 -11.14 11.21
N SER A 1025 -21.05 -10.27 12.13
CA SER A 1025 -20.47 -8.98 11.77
C SER A 1025 -19.09 -9.10 11.10
N ARG A 1026 -18.81 -8.14 10.20
CA ARG A 1026 -17.49 -7.95 9.59
C ARG A 1026 -16.43 -7.71 10.67
N GLY A 1027 -15.30 -8.41 10.58
CA GLY A 1027 -14.20 -8.34 11.54
C GLY A 1027 -14.53 -8.86 12.94
N SER A 1028 -15.50 -9.79 13.06
CA SER A 1028 -16.05 -10.31 14.33
C SER A 1028 -15.04 -11.04 15.23
N PHE A 1029 -13.97 -11.61 14.67
CA PHE A 1029 -12.84 -12.16 15.43
C PHE A 1029 -11.51 -11.82 14.75
N ARG A 1030 -10.38 -12.30 15.32
CA ARG A 1030 -9.03 -11.99 14.83
C ARG A 1030 -8.26 -13.25 14.42
N GLY A 1031 -7.50 -13.13 13.33
CA GLY A 1031 -6.58 -14.15 12.83
C GLY A 1031 -5.32 -14.31 13.72
N PRO A 1032 -4.31 -15.09 13.26
CA PRO A 1032 -3.07 -15.28 13.99
C PRO A 1032 -2.31 -13.97 14.26
N GLY A 1033 -1.73 -13.84 15.45
CA GLY A 1033 -0.81 -12.74 15.80
C GLY A 1033 0.63 -13.06 15.43
N LEU A 1034 1.38 -12.05 14.98
CA LEU A 1034 2.78 -12.14 14.58
C LEU A 1034 3.71 -11.70 15.72
N VAL A 1035 4.78 -12.48 15.95
CA VAL A 1035 5.89 -12.10 16.81
C VAL A 1035 7.17 -12.50 16.11
N ASP A 1036 8.05 -11.53 15.87
CA ASP A 1036 9.29 -11.72 15.13
C ASP A 1036 10.46 -11.00 15.82
N VAL A 1037 11.65 -11.59 15.66
CA VAL A 1037 12.89 -11.12 16.28
C VAL A 1037 14.03 -11.33 15.30
N ASP A 1038 14.51 -10.22 14.74
CA ASP A 1038 15.60 -10.18 13.78
C ASP A 1038 16.84 -9.56 14.44
N THR A 1039 18.03 -10.05 14.09
CA THR A 1039 19.27 -9.54 14.68
C THR A 1039 20.44 -9.59 13.70
N SER A 1040 21.35 -8.62 13.81
CA SER A 1040 22.59 -8.58 13.06
C SER A 1040 23.80 -8.47 13.99
N PHE A 1041 24.83 -9.26 13.68
CA PHE A 1041 26.14 -9.21 14.32
C PHE A 1041 27.17 -8.78 13.29
N PHE A 1042 27.81 -7.64 13.54
CA PHE A 1042 28.86 -7.11 12.67
C PHE A 1042 30.21 -7.20 13.34
N LYS A 1043 31.22 -7.45 12.51
CA LYS A 1043 32.63 -7.43 12.87
C LYS A 1043 33.38 -6.49 11.91
N LYS A 1044 33.82 -5.35 12.43
CA LYS A 1044 34.57 -4.33 11.68
C LYS A 1044 36.09 -4.56 11.86
N PHE A 1045 36.79 -4.91 10.79
CA PHE A 1045 38.24 -5.07 10.73
C PHE A 1045 38.88 -3.84 10.06
N GLN A 1046 39.70 -3.10 10.80
CA GLN A 1046 40.48 -1.98 10.24
C GLN A 1046 41.70 -2.53 9.51
N ILE A 1047 41.80 -2.25 8.20
CA ILE A 1047 42.95 -2.61 7.36
C ILE A 1047 43.92 -1.42 7.27
N SER A 1048 43.38 -0.21 7.14
CA SER A 1048 44.13 1.05 7.22
C SER A 1048 43.23 2.17 7.75
N GLU A 1049 43.74 3.39 7.83
CA GLU A 1049 42.95 4.60 8.17
C GLU A 1049 41.81 4.91 7.18
N ARG A 1050 41.76 4.21 6.03
CA ARG A 1050 40.70 4.36 5.01
C ARG A 1050 39.89 3.08 4.83
N TYR A 1051 40.56 1.94 4.69
CA TYR A 1051 39.89 0.68 4.36
C TYR A 1051 39.40 -0.07 5.60
N THR A 1052 38.08 -0.19 5.75
CA THR A 1052 37.43 -1.09 6.73
C THR A 1052 36.80 -2.28 6.02
N LEU A 1053 37.16 -3.50 6.40
CA LEU A 1053 36.45 -4.71 5.99
C LEU A 1053 35.43 -5.09 7.07
N GLN A 1054 34.16 -5.24 6.71
CA GLN A 1054 33.07 -5.62 7.59
C GLN A 1054 32.55 -7.01 7.22
N PHE A 1055 32.58 -7.94 8.17
CA PHE A 1055 31.79 -9.17 8.10
C PHE A 1055 30.44 -8.94 8.81
N ARG A 1056 29.37 -9.51 8.26
CA ARG A 1056 28.02 -9.49 8.85
C ARG A 1056 27.46 -10.91 8.94
N ALA A 1057 26.77 -11.20 10.04
CA ALA A 1057 25.84 -12.32 10.15
C ALA A 1057 24.48 -11.75 10.57
N GLU A 1058 23.46 -11.97 9.75
CA GLU A 1058 22.08 -11.49 9.92
C GLU A 1058 21.16 -12.71 10.08
N LEU A 1059 20.38 -12.73 11.15
CA LEU A 1059 19.49 -13.81 11.52
C LEU A 1059 18.07 -13.26 11.64
N PHE A 1060 17.17 -13.75 10.79
CA PHE A 1060 15.76 -13.37 10.76
C PHE A 1060 14.91 -14.44 11.45
N ASN A 1061 13.85 -14.05 12.18
CA ASN A 1061 13.05 -14.94 13.03
C ASN A 1061 13.94 -15.87 13.88
N ILE A 1062 14.85 -15.30 14.68
CA ILE A 1062 15.87 -16.09 15.42
C ILE A 1062 15.24 -17.13 16.37
N LEU A 1063 14.04 -16.86 16.88
CA LEU A 1063 13.25 -17.73 17.73
C LEU A 1063 12.60 -18.92 16.97
N ASN A 1064 12.63 -18.91 15.63
CA ASN A 1064 11.97 -19.86 14.75
C ASN A 1064 10.47 -20.04 15.05
N ARG A 1065 9.75 -18.94 15.34
CA ARG A 1065 8.31 -18.97 15.61
C ARG A 1065 7.54 -19.23 14.30
N ALA A 1066 6.57 -20.12 14.33
CA ALA A 1066 5.57 -20.23 13.28
C ALA A 1066 4.66 -18.99 13.30
N ASN A 1067 4.94 -18.03 12.42
CA ASN A 1067 4.13 -16.84 12.18
C ASN A 1067 3.10 -17.18 11.09
N PHE A 1068 1.97 -17.74 11.48
CA PHE A 1068 0.93 -18.24 10.57
C PHE A 1068 0.30 -17.15 9.71
N ALA A 1069 -0.01 -17.51 8.45
CA ALA A 1069 -0.86 -16.72 7.57
C ALA A 1069 -2.35 -16.88 7.95
N TYR A 1070 -3.24 -16.30 7.15
CA TYR A 1070 -4.67 -16.30 7.43
C TYR A 1070 -5.30 -17.68 7.17
N PRO A 1071 -6.29 -18.09 7.99
CA PRO A 1071 -7.10 -19.25 7.70
C PRO A 1071 -8.10 -18.93 6.58
N ASN A 1072 -8.46 -19.94 5.78
CA ASN A 1072 -9.50 -19.81 4.78
C ASN A 1072 -10.84 -19.44 5.43
N SER A 1073 -11.44 -18.34 4.96
CA SER A 1073 -12.67 -17.75 5.47
C SER A 1073 -13.95 -18.46 5.01
N ILE A 1074 -13.88 -19.29 3.95
CA ILE A 1074 -15.03 -20.00 3.38
C ILE A 1074 -15.46 -21.13 4.33
N VAL A 1075 -16.59 -20.95 5.00
CA VAL A 1075 -17.12 -21.92 5.98
C VAL A 1075 -17.93 -23.04 5.31
N PHE A 1076 -18.60 -22.76 4.19
CA PHE A 1076 -19.59 -23.64 3.57
C PHE A 1076 -19.48 -23.70 2.04
N GLY A 1077 -19.56 -24.91 1.47
CA GLY A 1077 -19.48 -25.15 0.01
C GLY A 1077 -20.83 -25.37 -0.71
N THR A 1078 -21.96 -25.42 0.02
CA THR A 1078 -23.32 -25.64 -0.53
C THR A 1078 -23.56 -26.94 -1.30
N ASN A 1079 -23.48 -28.08 -0.61
CA ASN A 1079 -23.94 -29.36 -1.16
C ASN A 1079 -25.49 -29.40 -1.29
N ASN A 1080 -26.00 -29.68 -2.50
CA ASN A 1080 -27.41 -30.01 -2.74
C ASN A 1080 -27.76 -31.41 -2.19
N CYS A 1081 -27.81 -31.61 -0.87
CA CYS A 1081 -28.26 -32.90 -0.31
C CYS A 1081 -29.77 -33.07 -0.55
N LYS A 1082 -30.14 -33.73 -1.66
CA LYS A 1082 -31.52 -34.20 -1.87
C LYS A 1082 -31.86 -35.25 -0.82
N THR A 1083 -33.14 -35.37 -0.49
CA THR A 1083 -33.67 -36.26 0.55
C THR A 1083 -33.70 -37.76 0.15
N GLY A 1084 -32.66 -38.24 -0.54
CA GLY A 1084 -32.55 -39.63 -1.00
C GLY A 1084 -31.11 -40.08 -1.25
N LEU A 1085 -30.79 -41.29 -0.77
CA LEU A 1085 -29.55 -42.07 -0.95
C LEU A 1085 -28.24 -41.50 -0.34
N ASP A 1086 -27.87 -40.24 -0.56
CA ASP A 1086 -26.61 -39.66 -0.05
C ASP A 1086 -26.73 -39.22 1.43
N ARG A 1087 -26.69 -40.17 2.37
CA ARG A 1087 -27.29 -40.01 3.71
C ARG A 1087 -26.36 -39.99 4.94
N PHE A 1088 -25.05 -39.80 4.78
CA PHE A 1088 -24.09 -40.06 5.88
C PHE A 1088 -23.26 -38.89 6.44
N ASP A 1089 -23.29 -37.68 5.85
CA ASP A 1089 -22.63 -36.51 6.49
C ASP A 1089 -23.36 -35.16 6.26
N CYS A 1090 -24.60 -35.18 5.76
CA CYS A 1090 -25.42 -33.97 5.70
C CYS A 1090 -26.17 -33.77 7.03
N SER A 1091 -25.58 -33.02 7.97
CA SER A 1091 -26.39 -32.38 9.02
C SER A 1091 -27.41 -31.45 8.36
N LEU A 1092 -28.67 -31.54 8.77
CA LEU A 1092 -29.59 -30.43 8.56
C LEU A 1092 -29.08 -29.27 9.43
N GLY A 1093 -28.77 -28.13 8.82
CA GLY A 1093 -28.57 -26.91 9.59
C GLY A 1093 -29.85 -26.59 10.37
N GLY A 1094 -29.76 -25.83 11.47
CA GLY A 1094 -30.93 -25.49 12.30
C GLY A 1094 -32.08 -24.83 11.53
N ASN A 1095 -31.77 -24.27 10.35
CA ASN A 1095 -32.67 -23.62 9.40
C ASN A 1095 -33.31 -24.60 8.37
N GLY A 1096 -33.12 -25.91 8.49
CA GLY A 1096 -33.68 -26.94 7.59
C GLY A 1096 -33.00 -27.07 6.22
N ILE A 1097 -32.02 -26.21 5.92
CA ILE A 1097 -31.21 -26.26 4.70
C ILE A 1097 -30.11 -27.33 4.87
N PRO A 1098 -29.88 -28.21 3.87
CA PRO A 1098 -28.76 -29.13 3.90
C PRO A 1098 -27.44 -28.39 3.64
N SER A 1099 -26.44 -28.61 4.48
CA SER A 1099 -25.16 -27.90 4.40
C SER A 1099 -24.01 -28.77 4.90
N SER A 1100 -23.02 -29.01 4.04
CA SER A 1100 -21.69 -29.43 4.48
C SER A 1100 -20.85 -28.19 4.84
N VAL A 1101 -20.12 -28.30 5.96
CA VAL A 1101 -18.95 -27.46 6.24
C VAL A 1101 -17.90 -27.74 5.17
N SER A 1102 -17.18 -26.72 4.71
CA SER A 1102 -16.03 -26.92 3.81
C SER A 1102 -14.89 -27.59 4.56
N SER A 1103 -14.23 -28.59 3.96
CA SER A 1103 -13.00 -29.17 4.52
C SER A 1103 -11.89 -28.13 4.74
N SER A 1104 -11.90 -27.05 3.95
CA SER A 1104 -10.99 -25.91 4.08
C SER A 1104 -11.32 -24.94 5.22
N ALA A 1105 -12.48 -25.06 5.88
CA ALA A 1105 -13.01 -24.03 6.79
C ALA A 1105 -12.11 -23.84 8.02
N GLY A 1106 -11.42 -22.69 8.09
CA GLY A 1106 -10.48 -22.40 9.15
C GLY A 1106 -9.07 -22.95 8.94
N ALA A 1107 -8.79 -23.66 7.84
CA ALA A 1107 -7.46 -24.22 7.57
C ALA A 1107 -6.46 -23.13 7.15
N ILE A 1108 -5.24 -23.22 7.68
CA ILE A 1108 -4.07 -22.38 7.35
C ILE A 1108 -3.07 -23.25 6.60
N THR A 1109 -2.65 -22.82 5.40
CA THR A 1109 -1.70 -23.56 4.55
C THR A 1109 -0.33 -22.88 4.38
N ALA A 1110 -0.11 -21.74 5.05
CA ALA A 1110 1.13 -20.96 4.92
C ALA A 1110 1.56 -20.27 6.23
N THR A 1111 2.84 -19.90 6.31
CA THR A 1111 3.40 -18.98 7.31
C THR A 1111 4.17 -17.85 6.61
N SER A 1112 4.60 -16.83 7.37
CA SER A 1112 5.77 -16.03 6.98
C SER A 1112 7.06 -16.85 7.13
N THR A 1113 8.21 -16.19 7.04
CA THR A 1113 9.53 -16.83 7.06
C THR A 1113 9.80 -17.61 8.35
N SER A 1114 10.30 -18.86 8.20
CA SER A 1114 11.03 -19.58 9.25
C SER A 1114 12.30 -18.83 9.65
N ARG A 1115 13.07 -19.33 10.63
CA ARG A 1115 14.39 -18.76 10.94
C ARG A 1115 15.28 -18.79 9.70
N GLN A 1116 15.87 -17.65 9.34
CA GLN A 1116 16.71 -17.51 8.15
C GLN A 1116 18.05 -16.87 8.50
N VAL A 1117 19.13 -17.26 7.81
CA VAL A 1117 20.50 -16.80 8.13
C VAL A 1117 21.23 -16.34 6.87
N GLN A 1118 21.68 -15.09 6.91
CA GLN A 1118 22.37 -14.38 5.83
C GLN A 1118 23.75 -13.96 6.30
N PHE A 1119 24.75 -14.14 5.42
CA PHE A 1119 26.12 -13.70 5.67
C PHE A 1119 26.52 -12.67 4.63
N ALA A 1120 27.26 -11.65 5.05
CA ALA A 1120 27.76 -10.62 4.15
C ALA A 1120 29.24 -10.32 4.37
N LEU A 1121 29.91 -9.95 3.29
CA LEU A 1121 31.21 -9.29 3.34
C LEU A 1121 31.07 -7.94 2.63
N LYS A 1122 31.50 -6.87 3.32
CA LYS A 1122 31.43 -5.50 2.82
C LYS A 1122 32.76 -4.78 3.03
N LEU A 1123 33.32 -4.20 1.98
CA LEU A 1123 34.47 -3.29 2.05
C LEU A 1123 33.94 -1.86 2.08
N LEU A 1124 34.45 -1.03 2.99
CA LEU A 1124 34.17 0.40 3.12
C LEU A 1124 35.48 1.18 2.92
N PHE A 1125 35.42 2.33 2.24
CA PHE A 1125 36.58 3.19 1.95
C PHE A 1125 36.19 4.65 1.72
#